data_AF-A0A947P6W3-F1
#
_entry.id   AF-A0A947P6W3-F1
#
_cell.length_a   1.000
_cell.length_b   1.000
_cell.length_c   1.000
_cell.angle_alpha   90.00
_cell.angle_beta   90.00
_cell.angle_gamma   90.00
#
_symmetry.space_group_name_H-M   'P 1'
#
loop_
_entity.id
_entity.type
_entity.pdbx_description
1 polymer ?
#
loop_
_entity_poly.entity_id
_entity_poly.type
_entity_poly.pdbx_seq_one_letter_code
_entity_poly.pdbx_strand_id
1 'polypeptide(L)'
;MSLCLSPLIAQDLPTVAIMEFESSGMSETDASNITSRFGYELSKTNRFRITERQMMEEILKEQQFQLSGCTSSECVIQVGQLLSVKYMIAGEVSKTFDLYSLHVRIISVESGEVIAQVIEDYEGSVRDFVTGTVRNAALKLAAEARTSRSGSGGEITKKVITKTGQVSFTLNISPVNVFIDGNYSGENTTKTVSLSLPMGDHTIKLSAPGHQDYEKMISILPDQNIEYTVEMQPGTAESVSDISTGIVVIRSIPEGARVYFDGRDVGTTPVQIPKAGAGKHLLRIEKTLHHDYLEEISVQPDGIIQALAELDAAFGSLTIISTPDGAVISLNEQIKGRTPLTINELASGEYEITITKDLYHIHTERFIITDGSNNTRNITLLPAFGQLLIVTEPIGASIYLDGQIKGQTPASFNELPSGTYTLRIVKDLYQAVESAITIEDGKKNKQDYILESRFGTLNITGTPIGAQVIINGNDAGVLPFRNYKVSAGLAEITVKEDMFHDKTLSRQVNIGDMHDLDIQLERHTGTIVVLTAPPGATVDLNNKNYGDSPRILKDMPTGLYDLTITHPDYLSVNRDFDLALNERKEFDIKLMTYAGSIQQEIDQVKWKRNINIASTGLLGITAGVMKIMSIKAYQDYENTTVTADALDFYDKANSLNKLSGYIGIAAGLSAAPIIKWQLDIGKLYGILYGVR
;
A
#
# COMPACT_ATOMS: atom_id res chain seq x y z
N MET A 1 20.77 -20.00 -58.96
CA MET A 1 21.42 -19.88 -57.63
C MET A 1 20.29 -19.93 -56.60
N SER A 2 20.02 -21.11 -56.07
CA SER A 2 18.91 -21.35 -55.14
C SER A 2 19.32 -20.86 -53.76
N LEU A 3 18.64 -19.84 -53.25
CA LEU A 3 18.80 -19.37 -51.86
C LEU A 3 18.18 -20.41 -50.93
N CYS A 4 19.03 -21.13 -50.19
CA CYS A 4 18.59 -21.94 -49.05
C CYS A 4 18.10 -21.03 -47.94
N LEU A 5 16.78 -21.03 -47.73
CA LEU A 5 16.15 -20.57 -46.49
C LEU A 5 16.37 -21.67 -45.45
N SER A 6 17.22 -21.43 -44.45
CA SER A 6 17.32 -22.31 -43.29
C SER A 6 16.07 -22.15 -42.41
N PRO A 7 15.41 -23.25 -41.98
CA PRO A 7 14.28 -23.16 -41.08
C PRO A 7 14.76 -22.76 -39.68
N LEU A 8 14.03 -21.81 -39.08
CA LEU A 8 14.14 -21.41 -37.69
C LEU A 8 13.81 -22.64 -36.82
N ILE A 9 14.82 -23.24 -36.18
CA ILE A 9 14.62 -24.35 -35.23
C ILE A 9 13.93 -23.75 -33.99
N ALA A 10 12.66 -24.10 -33.78
CA ALA A 10 11.99 -23.88 -32.50
C ALA A 10 12.71 -24.72 -31.43
N GLN A 11 13.29 -24.08 -30.42
CA GLN A 11 13.88 -24.80 -29.28
C GLN A 11 12.75 -25.42 -28.47
N ASP A 12 12.65 -26.75 -28.47
CA ASP A 12 11.74 -27.50 -27.61
C ASP A 12 12.23 -27.41 -26.16
N LEU A 13 11.55 -26.59 -25.35
CA LEU A 13 11.92 -26.38 -23.95
C LEU A 13 11.56 -27.61 -23.11
N PRO A 14 12.44 -28.07 -22.21
CA PRO A 14 12.14 -29.20 -21.34
C PRO A 14 10.93 -28.90 -20.43
N THR A 15 10.04 -29.88 -20.29
CA THR A 15 8.86 -29.80 -19.44
C THR A 15 9.24 -29.95 -17.97
N VAL A 16 8.69 -29.09 -17.13
CA VAL A 16 8.88 -29.12 -15.67
C VAL A 16 7.54 -29.02 -14.95
N ALA A 17 7.40 -29.77 -13.87
CA ALA A 17 6.31 -29.61 -12.90
C ALA A 17 6.87 -29.18 -11.55
N ILE A 18 6.09 -28.41 -10.79
CA ILE A 18 6.50 -27.84 -9.50
C ILE A 18 5.56 -28.38 -8.44
N MET A 19 6.10 -29.12 -7.48
CA MET A 19 5.37 -29.58 -6.30
C MET A 19 5.11 -28.40 -5.36
N GLU A 20 4.01 -28.47 -4.61
CA GLU A 20 3.77 -27.55 -3.50
C GLU A 20 4.95 -27.60 -2.53
N PHE A 21 5.51 -26.44 -2.16
CA PHE A 21 6.61 -26.42 -1.20
C PHE A 21 6.13 -26.79 0.19
N GLU A 22 6.92 -27.62 0.87
CA GLU A 22 6.69 -27.99 2.26
C GLU A 22 6.91 -26.78 3.17
N SER A 23 6.09 -26.63 4.21
CA SER A 23 6.16 -25.49 5.12
C SER A 23 6.59 -25.91 6.52
N SER A 24 7.62 -25.26 7.07
CA SER A 24 8.05 -25.42 8.46
C SER A 24 8.04 -24.07 9.18
N GLY A 25 7.23 -23.90 10.22
CA GLY A 25 7.13 -22.61 10.94
C GLY A 25 6.34 -21.50 10.22
N MET A 26 5.57 -21.83 9.19
CA MET A 26 4.64 -20.93 8.48
C MET A 26 3.35 -21.64 8.06
N SER A 27 2.37 -20.90 7.51
CA SER A 27 1.10 -21.49 7.05
C SER A 27 1.25 -22.19 5.69
N GLU A 28 0.50 -23.27 5.45
CA GLU A 28 0.47 -23.95 4.15
C GLU A 28 0.05 -23.01 3.01
N THR A 29 -0.86 -22.07 3.30
CA THR A 29 -1.29 -21.04 2.34
C THR A 29 -0.14 -20.12 1.92
N ASP A 30 0.76 -19.76 2.84
CA ASP A 30 1.92 -18.92 2.52
C ASP A 30 2.93 -19.69 1.66
N ALA A 31 3.18 -20.96 1.97
CA ALA A 31 4.02 -21.83 1.15
C ALA A 31 3.44 -22.04 -0.26
N SER A 32 2.12 -22.16 -0.37
CA SER A 32 1.40 -22.20 -1.65
C SER A 32 1.60 -20.94 -2.50
N ASN A 33 1.50 -19.77 -1.85
CA ASN A 33 1.74 -18.47 -2.49
C ASN A 33 3.21 -18.31 -2.92
N ILE A 34 4.15 -18.77 -2.11
CA ILE A 34 5.58 -18.77 -2.41
C ILE A 34 5.88 -19.70 -3.60
N THR A 35 5.30 -20.90 -3.61
CA THR A 35 5.41 -21.86 -4.72
C THR A 35 4.90 -21.25 -6.02
N SER A 36 3.72 -20.62 -5.97
CA SER A 36 3.11 -19.95 -7.12
C SER A 36 3.98 -18.80 -7.63
N ARG A 37 4.56 -18.01 -6.71
CA ARG A 37 5.48 -16.94 -7.07
C ARG A 37 6.78 -17.47 -7.68
N PHE A 38 7.34 -18.54 -7.12
CA PHE A 38 8.52 -19.22 -7.65
C PHE A 38 8.29 -19.72 -9.08
N GLY A 39 7.16 -20.40 -9.32
CA GLY A 39 6.78 -20.87 -10.65
C GLY A 39 6.62 -19.72 -11.65
N TYR A 40 6.01 -18.60 -11.23
CA TYR A 40 5.91 -17.41 -12.06
C TYR A 40 7.29 -16.82 -12.43
N GLU A 41 8.20 -16.67 -11.46
CA GLU A 41 9.55 -16.14 -11.74
C GLU A 41 10.37 -17.12 -12.59
N LEU A 42 10.21 -18.43 -12.39
CA LEU A 42 10.84 -19.46 -13.22
C LEU A 42 10.34 -19.39 -14.67
N SER A 43 9.05 -19.13 -14.88
CA SER A 43 8.46 -19.02 -16.23
C SER A 43 9.10 -17.90 -17.05
N LYS A 44 9.45 -16.78 -16.41
CA LYS A 44 10.08 -15.62 -17.07
C LYS A 44 11.48 -15.90 -17.61
N THR A 45 12.13 -16.95 -17.13
CA THR A 45 13.45 -17.35 -17.61
C THR A 45 13.41 -17.89 -19.04
N ASN A 46 12.24 -18.32 -19.53
CA ASN A 46 12.06 -19.02 -20.81
C ASN A 46 12.99 -20.23 -20.95
N ARG A 47 13.34 -20.90 -19.84
CA ARG A 47 14.20 -22.10 -19.82
C ARG A 47 13.44 -23.42 -19.72
N PHE A 48 12.21 -23.38 -19.22
CA PHE A 48 11.37 -24.56 -19.05
C PHE A 48 9.95 -24.29 -19.52
N ARG A 49 9.27 -25.33 -19.97
CA ARG A 49 7.82 -25.32 -20.17
C ARG A 49 7.16 -25.82 -18.89
N ILE A 50 6.58 -24.90 -18.13
CA ILE A 50 5.95 -25.20 -16.84
C ILE A 50 4.57 -25.82 -17.07
N THR A 51 4.29 -26.91 -16.36
CA THR A 51 2.99 -27.59 -16.40
C THR A 51 2.01 -26.87 -15.47
N GLU A 52 0.77 -26.67 -15.93
CA GLU A 52 -0.25 -25.96 -15.17
C GLU A 52 -0.67 -26.75 -13.92
N ARG A 53 -0.80 -26.04 -12.79
CA ARG A 53 -1.15 -26.63 -11.49
C ARG A 53 -2.48 -27.39 -11.51
N GLN A 54 -3.50 -26.86 -12.18
CA GLN A 54 -4.82 -27.50 -12.28
C GLN A 54 -4.76 -28.85 -12.98
N MET A 55 -3.94 -28.96 -14.03
CA MET A 55 -3.73 -30.22 -14.75
C MET A 55 -3.06 -31.29 -13.86
N MET A 56 -2.13 -30.88 -12.99
CA MET A 56 -1.51 -31.80 -12.03
C MET A 56 -2.52 -32.28 -10.97
N GLU A 57 -3.34 -31.38 -10.44
CA GLU A 57 -4.35 -31.70 -9.43
C GLU A 57 -5.43 -32.65 -9.98
N GLU A 58 -5.86 -32.49 -11.23
CA GLU A 58 -6.83 -33.38 -11.90
C GLU A 58 -6.25 -34.79 -12.09
N ILE A 59 -5.03 -34.92 -12.61
CA ILE A 59 -4.37 -36.21 -12.84
C ILE A 59 -4.14 -36.96 -11.52
N LEU A 60 -3.72 -36.25 -10.46
CA LEU A 60 -3.48 -36.86 -9.15
C LEU A 60 -4.79 -37.26 -8.44
N LYS A 61 -5.89 -36.53 -8.67
CA LYS A 61 -7.21 -36.84 -8.15
C LYS A 61 -7.85 -38.05 -8.83
N GLU A 62 -7.63 -38.24 -10.14
CA GLU A 62 -8.09 -39.41 -10.88
C GLU A 62 -7.44 -40.73 -10.41
N GLN A 63 -6.20 -40.67 -9.90
CA GLN A 63 -5.44 -41.84 -9.45
C GLN A 63 -5.61 -42.17 -7.94
N GLN A 64 -6.55 -41.50 -7.23
CA GLN A 64 -6.74 -41.63 -5.77
C GLN A 64 -5.46 -41.43 -4.94
N PHE A 65 -4.52 -40.62 -5.42
CA PHE A 65 -3.32 -40.28 -4.66
C PHE A 65 -3.69 -39.34 -3.51
N GLN A 66 -3.45 -39.77 -2.28
CA GLN A 66 -3.59 -38.88 -1.12
C GLN A 66 -2.40 -37.91 -1.12
N LEU A 67 -2.66 -36.62 -1.35
CA LEU A 67 -1.66 -35.54 -1.40
C LEU A 67 -0.83 -35.39 -0.11
N SER A 68 -1.28 -35.97 1.01
CA SER A 68 -0.58 -35.92 2.30
C SER A 68 0.38 -37.11 2.45
N GLY A 69 1.62 -36.98 1.97
CA GLY A 69 2.68 -37.94 2.30
C GLY A 69 3.83 -38.12 1.30
N CYS A 70 3.83 -37.41 0.18
CA CYS A 70 4.89 -37.55 -0.82
C CYS A 70 6.11 -36.65 -0.56
N THR A 71 6.86 -36.97 0.49
CA THR A 71 8.04 -36.21 0.89
C THR A 71 9.36 -36.86 0.42
N SER A 72 9.32 -38.11 -0.05
CA SER A 72 10.49 -38.81 -0.57
C SER A 72 10.78 -38.46 -2.03
N SER A 73 12.06 -38.39 -2.39
CA SER A 73 12.53 -38.21 -3.77
C SER A 73 11.92 -39.24 -4.73
N GLU A 74 11.66 -40.45 -4.23
CA GLU A 74 11.02 -41.55 -4.95
C GLU A 74 9.57 -41.25 -5.33
N CYS A 75 8.78 -40.61 -4.45
CA CYS A 75 7.42 -40.20 -4.82
C CYS A 75 7.43 -39.07 -5.87
N VAL A 76 8.31 -38.08 -5.72
CA VAL A 76 8.42 -36.96 -6.68
C VAL A 76 8.70 -37.47 -8.10
N ILE A 77 9.53 -38.50 -8.24
CA ILE A 77 9.81 -39.14 -9.54
C ILE A 77 8.57 -39.86 -10.09
N GLN A 78 7.82 -40.60 -9.27
CA GLN A 78 6.59 -41.29 -9.69
C GLN A 78 5.52 -40.31 -10.21
N VAL A 79 5.33 -39.18 -9.50
CA VAL A 79 4.43 -38.11 -9.94
C VAL A 79 4.89 -37.52 -11.27
N GLY A 80 6.20 -37.28 -11.43
CA GLY A 80 6.76 -36.78 -12.69
C GLY A 80 6.54 -37.72 -13.88
N GLN A 81 6.62 -39.03 -13.67
CA GLN A 81 6.34 -40.04 -14.70
C GLN A 81 4.88 -40.02 -15.13
N LEU A 82 3.94 -39.89 -14.19
CA LEU A 82 2.51 -39.76 -14.48
C LEU A 82 2.18 -38.50 -15.28
N LEU A 83 2.85 -37.39 -14.96
CA LEU A 83 2.70 -36.10 -15.66
C LEU A 83 3.47 -36.02 -16.99
N SER A 84 4.27 -37.04 -17.32
CA SER A 84 5.13 -37.07 -18.52
C SER A 84 6.05 -35.84 -18.64
N VAL A 85 6.56 -35.35 -17.50
CA VAL A 85 7.50 -34.22 -17.46
C VAL A 85 8.95 -34.70 -17.40
N LYS A 86 9.88 -33.92 -17.96
CA LYS A 86 11.32 -34.25 -17.90
C LYS A 86 11.91 -33.98 -16.52
N TYR A 87 11.43 -32.94 -15.86
CA TYR A 87 11.95 -32.50 -14.57
C TYR A 87 10.84 -32.24 -13.56
N MET A 88 11.16 -32.50 -12.29
CA MET A 88 10.32 -32.16 -11.15
C MET A 88 11.06 -31.16 -10.26
N ILE A 89 10.34 -30.16 -9.76
CA ILE A 89 10.85 -29.23 -8.75
C ILE A 89 10.14 -29.51 -7.44
N ALA A 90 10.93 -29.72 -6.39
CA ALA A 90 10.46 -29.84 -5.01
C ALA A 90 11.20 -28.86 -4.13
N GLY A 91 10.58 -28.38 -3.05
CA GLY A 91 11.22 -27.44 -2.16
C GLY A 91 10.56 -27.38 -0.79
N GLU A 92 11.29 -26.79 0.15
CA GLU A 92 10.85 -26.50 1.50
C GLU A 92 11.05 -25.01 1.79
N VAL A 93 10.07 -24.41 2.44
CA VAL A 93 10.17 -23.08 3.02
C VAL A 93 10.07 -23.18 4.53
N SER A 94 11.10 -22.73 5.23
CA SER A 94 11.10 -22.68 6.69
C SER A 94 11.18 -21.26 7.22
N LYS A 95 10.58 -21.04 8.39
CA LYS A 95 10.68 -19.79 9.15
C LYS A 95 11.03 -20.07 10.59
N THR A 96 12.10 -19.44 11.06
CA THR A 96 12.50 -19.43 12.47
C THR A 96 12.76 -18.00 12.90
N PHE A 97 11.93 -17.46 13.80
CA PHE A 97 11.92 -16.03 14.14
C PHE A 97 11.70 -15.13 12.91
N ASP A 98 12.69 -14.31 12.56
CA ASP A 98 12.69 -13.40 11.40
C ASP A 98 13.54 -13.92 10.23
N LEU A 99 14.09 -15.14 10.34
CA LEU A 99 14.84 -15.82 9.30
C LEU A 99 13.93 -16.74 8.48
N TYR A 100 13.88 -16.50 7.18
CA TYR A 100 13.23 -17.35 6.18
C TYR A 100 14.28 -18.10 5.38
N SER A 101 14.09 -19.39 5.18
CA SER A 101 14.97 -20.22 4.36
C SER A 101 14.15 -20.91 3.28
N LEU A 102 14.62 -20.81 2.03
CA LEU A 102 14.04 -21.47 0.87
C LEU A 102 15.04 -22.47 0.31
N HIS A 103 14.70 -23.76 0.35
CA HIS A 103 15.48 -24.82 -0.27
C HIS A 103 14.69 -25.41 -1.44
N VAL A 104 15.20 -25.30 -2.67
CA VAL A 104 14.53 -25.82 -3.87
C VAL A 104 15.49 -26.68 -4.66
N ARG A 105 15.00 -27.82 -5.16
CA ARG A 105 15.75 -28.80 -5.94
C ARG A 105 15.01 -29.13 -7.23
N ILE A 106 15.76 -29.24 -8.34
CA ILE A 106 15.26 -29.77 -9.60
C ILE A 106 15.80 -31.20 -9.81
N ILE A 107 14.89 -32.12 -10.10
CA ILE A 107 15.14 -33.57 -10.14
C ILE A 107 14.81 -34.07 -11.55
N SER A 108 15.71 -34.88 -12.11
CA SER A 108 15.47 -35.64 -13.33
C SER A 108 14.43 -36.73 -13.10
N VAL A 109 13.33 -36.75 -13.86
CA VAL A 109 12.34 -37.84 -13.78
C VAL A 109 12.90 -39.15 -14.36
N GLU A 110 13.85 -39.05 -15.29
CA GLU A 110 14.47 -40.20 -15.96
C GLU A 110 15.53 -40.88 -15.08
N SER A 111 16.43 -40.09 -14.45
CA SER A 111 17.54 -40.64 -13.65
C SER A 111 17.30 -40.61 -12.14
N GLY A 112 16.33 -39.83 -11.66
CA GLY A 112 16.11 -39.58 -10.24
C GLY A 112 17.16 -38.70 -9.56
N GLU A 113 18.13 -38.19 -10.31
CA GLU A 113 19.21 -37.35 -9.78
C GLU A 113 18.77 -35.89 -9.61
N VAL A 114 19.28 -35.24 -8.57
CA VAL A 114 19.15 -33.79 -8.37
C VAL A 114 20.12 -33.08 -9.32
N ILE A 115 19.60 -32.33 -10.27
CA ILE A 115 20.38 -31.65 -11.32
C ILE A 115 20.93 -30.32 -10.81
N ALA A 116 20.17 -29.63 -9.97
CA ALA A 116 20.56 -28.41 -9.30
C ALA A 116 19.75 -28.24 -8.01
N GLN A 117 20.32 -27.53 -7.05
CA GLN A 117 19.63 -27.15 -5.82
C GLN A 117 20.07 -25.76 -5.38
N VAL A 118 19.11 -24.98 -4.91
CA VAL A 118 19.32 -23.61 -4.44
C VAL A 118 18.84 -23.53 -3.01
N ILE A 119 19.68 -22.98 -2.13
CA ILE A 119 19.36 -22.65 -0.75
C ILE A 119 19.52 -21.14 -0.59
N GLU A 120 18.47 -20.46 -0.18
CA GLU A 120 18.48 -19.02 0.05
C GLU A 120 17.92 -18.69 1.43
N ASP A 121 18.72 -18.00 2.23
CA ASP A 121 18.35 -17.52 3.55
C ASP A 121 18.13 -16.01 3.51
N TYR A 122 17.09 -15.54 4.19
CA TYR A 122 16.72 -14.13 4.24
C TYR A 122 16.21 -13.74 5.62
N GLU A 123 16.85 -12.75 6.23
CA GLU A 123 16.43 -12.16 7.50
C GLU A 123 15.65 -10.86 7.22
N GLY A 124 14.36 -10.81 7.58
CA GLY A 124 13.54 -9.62 7.37
C GLY A 124 12.05 -9.87 7.12
N SER A 125 11.43 -9.02 6.29
CA SER A 125 9.98 -9.10 6.04
C SER A 125 9.63 -10.21 5.02
N VAL A 126 8.49 -10.89 5.23
CA VAL A 126 7.99 -11.90 4.28
C VAL A 126 7.76 -11.33 2.88
N ARG A 127 7.44 -10.02 2.78
CA ARG A 127 7.23 -9.34 1.51
C ARG A 127 8.51 -9.32 0.68
N ASP A 128 9.62 -8.95 1.30
CA ASP A 128 10.92 -8.82 0.62
C ASP A 128 11.52 -10.19 0.30
N PHE A 129 11.28 -11.18 1.16
CA PHE A 129 11.56 -12.58 0.87
C PHE A 129 10.85 -13.05 -0.41
N VAL A 130 9.55 -12.77 -0.53
CA VAL A 130 8.73 -13.19 -1.68
C VAL A 130 9.09 -12.43 -2.96
N THR A 131 9.40 -11.13 -2.88
CA THR A 131 9.69 -10.32 -4.08
C THR A 131 11.15 -10.40 -4.54
N GLY A 132 12.09 -10.58 -3.61
CA GLY A 132 13.52 -10.64 -3.88
C GLY A 132 14.06 -12.06 -3.88
N THR A 133 14.01 -12.74 -2.73
CA THR A 133 14.67 -14.03 -2.50
C THR A 133 14.08 -15.15 -3.36
N VAL A 134 12.75 -15.28 -3.43
CA VAL A 134 12.07 -16.28 -4.26
C VAL A 134 12.37 -16.07 -5.76
N ARG A 135 12.43 -14.81 -6.20
CA ARG A 135 12.83 -14.47 -7.58
C ARG A 135 14.26 -14.90 -7.86
N ASN A 136 15.19 -14.57 -6.97
CA ASN A 136 16.60 -14.93 -7.13
C ASN A 136 16.79 -16.45 -7.15
N ALA A 137 16.09 -17.18 -6.27
CA ALA A 137 16.13 -18.64 -6.24
C ALA A 137 15.67 -19.26 -7.57
N ALA A 138 14.59 -18.75 -8.17
CA ALA A 138 14.10 -19.23 -9.46
C ALA A 138 15.09 -18.95 -10.61
N LEU A 139 15.74 -17.78 -10.59
CA LEU A 139 16.76 -17.42 -11.58
C LEU A 139 18.02 -18.29 -11.46
N LYS A 140 18.51 -18.52 -10.23
CA LYS A 140 19.65 -19.39 -9.95
C LYS A 140 19.39 -20.83 -10.36
N LEU A 141 18.26 -21.40 -9.97
CA LEU A 141 17.90 -22.77 -10.32
C LEU A 141 17.83 -22.98 -11.84
N ALA A 142 17.32 -21.98 -12.58
CA ALA A 142 17.28 -22.01 -14.05
C ALA A 142 18.65 -21.81 -14.72
N ALA A 143 19.59 -21.18 -14.04
CA ALA A 143 20.97 -21.02 -14.51
C ALA A 143 21.79 -22.30 -14.28
N GLU A 144 21.73 -22.86 -13.07
CA GLU A 144 22.46 -24.08 -12.66
C GLU A 144 21.97 -25.33 -13.40
N ALA A 145 20.68 -25.40 -13.77
CA ALA A 145 20.17 -26.50 -14.58
C ALA A 145 20.79 -26.59 -16.00
N ARG A 146 21.60 -25.61 -16.44
CA ARG A 146 22.34 -25.66 -17.72
C ARG A 146 23.76 -26.23 -17.60
N THR A 147 24.37 -26.25 -16.42
CA THR A 147 25.83 -26.43 -16.28
C THR A 147 26.30 -27.89 -16.20
N SER A 148 25.41 -28.89 -16.19
CA SER A 148 25.79 -30.33 -16.16
C SER A 148 26.18 -30.93 -17.53
N ARG A 149 26.68 -30.12 -18.46
CA ARG A 149 27.41 -30.60 -19.65
C ARG A 149 28.71 -29.81 -19.83
N SER A 150 29.81 -30.55 -19.72
CA SER A 150 31.19 -30.24 -20.14
C SER A 150 32.15 -29.93 -19.01
N GLY A 151 32.97 -30.94 -18.69
CA GLY A 151 34.16 -30.82 -17.84
C GLY A 151 35.46 -30.63 -18.62
N SER A 152 36.53 -30.52 -17.83
CA SER A 152 37.97 -30.37 -18.15
C SER A 152 38.40 -28.97 -18.63
N GLY A 153 39.53 -28.41 -18.23
CA GLY A 153 40.61 -28.89 -17.36
C GLY A 153 41.89 -28.07 -17.64
N GLY A 154 42.80 -28.06 -16.66
CA GLY A 154 44.18 -27.57 -16.77
C GLY A 154 44.48 -26.35 -15.89
N GLU A 155 45.63 -26.20 -15.24
CA GLU A 155 46.79 -27.07 -15.03
C GLU A 155 47.57 -26.38 -13.88
N ILE A 156 47.79 -27.08 -12.77
CA ILE A 156 48.36 -26.50 -11.54
C ILE A 156 49.88 -26.71 -11.56
N THR A 157 50.63 -25.65 -11.32
CA THR A 157 52.08 -25.69 -11.08
C THR A 157 52.40 -26.60 -9.89
N LYS A 158 53.00 -27.76 -10.17
CA LYS A 158 53.38 -28.77 -9.17
C LYS A 158 54.47 -28.26 -8.21
N LYS A 159 54.06 -27.78 -7.04
CA LYS A 159 54.75 -28.07 -5.77
C LYS A 159 54.31 -29.47 -5.36
N VAL A 160 55.22 -30.36 -4.96
CA VAL A 160 54.93 -31.78 -4.74
C VAL A 160 54.01 -31.94 -3.52
N ILE A 161 52.69 -31.96 -3.75
CA ILE A 161 51.71 -32.39 -2.75
C ILE A 161 51.78 -33.91 -2.72
N THR A 162 52.35 -34.47 -1.66
CA THR A 162 52.29 -35.93 -1.43
C THR A 162 50.89 -36.24 -0.92
N LYS A 163 49.99 -36.67 -1.82
CA LYS A 163 48.66 -37.11 -1.38
C LYS A 163 48.83 -38.27 -0.39
N THR A 164 48.10 -38.21 0.72
CA THR A 164 48.15 -39.20 1.80
C THR A 164 46.87 -40.03 1.82
N GLY A 165 46.93 -41.20 2.46
CA GLY A 165 45.74 -41.97 2.84
C GLY A 165 45.71 -42.15 4.36
N GLN A 166 44.51 -42.28 4.93
CA GLN A 166 44.35 -42.60 6.34
C GLN A 166 44.26 -44.12 6.55
N VAL A 167 45.01 -44.61 7.52
CA VAL A 167 44.93 -45.99 8.00
C VAL A 167 44.60 -45.97 9.48
N SER A 168 43.53 -46.67 9.87
CA SER A 168 43.18 -46.87 11.26
C SER A 168 43.32 -48.34 11.65
N PHE A 169 43.91 -48.61 12.81
CA PHE A 169 43.96 -49.94 13.42
C PHE A 169 43.22 -49.91 14.74
N THR A 170 42.16 -50.70 14.86
CA THR A 170 41.45 -50.95 16.11
C THR A 170 41.99 -52.23 16.75
N LEU A 171 42.56 -52.08 17.95
CA LEU A 171 43.29 -53.09 18.69
C LEU A 171 42.49 -53.57 19.90
N ASN A 172 42.63 -54.85 20.24
CA ASN A 172 42.08 -55.41 21.48
C ASN A 172 42.81 -54.90 22.75
N ILE A 173 44.08 -54.51 22.61
CA ILE A 173 44.97 -54.08 23.70
C ILE A 173 45.55 -52.67 23.47
N SER A 174 45.93 -52.01 24.57
CA SER A 174 46.76 -50.80 24.60
C SER A 174 47.52 -50.75 25.93
N PRO A 175 48.71 -50.12 26.03
CA PRO A 175 49.44 -49.42 24.97
C PRO A 175 50.15 -50.35 23.98
N VAL A 176 50.46 -49.84 22.79
CA VAL A 176 51.18 -50.55 21.71
C VAL A 176 52.25 -49.64 21.11
N ASN A 177 53.46 -50.15 20.93
CA ASN A 177 54.54 -49.48 20.21
C ASN A 177 54.29 -49.59 18.70
N VAL A 178 54.35 -48.45 18.01
CA VAL A 178 54.11 -48.36 16.57
C VAL A 178 55.44 -48.13 15.86
N PHE A 179 55.70 -48.96 14.87
CA PHE A 179 56.83 -48.85 13.96
C PHE A 179 56.31 -48.69 12.54
N ILE A 180 56.89 -47.75 11.80
CA ILE A 180 56.53 -47.43 10.42
C ILE A 180 57.81 -47.52 9.60
N ASP A 181 57.81 -48.41 8.60
CA ASP A 181 58.95 -48.70 7.74
C ASP A 181 60.24 -49.06 8.52
N GLY A 182 60.06 -49.78 9.63
CA GLY A 182 61.13 -50.21 10.52
C GLY A 182 61.58 -49.17 11.56
N ASN A 183 61.10 -47.92 11.49
CA ASN A 183 61.44 -46.87 12.45
C ASN A 183 60.42 -46.82 13.60
N TYR A 184 60.88 -46.57 14.82
CA TYR A 184 59.99 -46.39 15.97
C TYR A 184 59.32 -45.01 15.92
N SER A 185 58.00 -44.99 15.70
CA SER A 185 57.18 -43.77 15.57
C SER A 185 56.46 -43.38 16.87
N GLY A 186 56.53 -44.23 17.90
CA GLY A 186 56.08 -43.92 19.26
C GLY A 186 55.08 -44.91 19.84
N GLU A 187 54.73 -44.71 21.12
CA GLU A 187 53.75 -45.52 21.84
C GLU A 187 52.34 -44.96 21.65
N ASN A 188 51.39 -45.80 21.27
CA ASN A 188 49.97 -45.48 21.22
C ASN A 188 49.27 -46.01 22.48
N THR A 189 48.62 -45.13 23.23
CA THR A 189 47.99 -45.47 24.51
C THR A 189 46.51 -45.83 24.37
N THR A 190 45.91 -45.58 23.21
CA THR A 190 44.51 -45.89 22.90
C THR A 190 44.41 -47.23 22.17
N LYS A 191 43.18 -47.75 22.07
CA LYS A 191 42.87 -48.93 21.26
C LYS A 191 42.81 -48.64 19.76
N THR A 192 43.00 -47.39 19.34
CA THR A 192 42.94 -47.02 17.93
C THR A 192 44.21 -46.30 17.53
N VAL A 193 44.96 -46.86 16.60
CA VAL A 193 46.12 -46.19 15.98
C VAL A 193 45.64 -45.59 14.66
N SER A 194 45.71 -44.27 14.52
CA SER A 194 45.37 -43.57 13.29
C SER A 194 46.65 -42.99 12.66
N LEU A 195 46.92 -43.35 11.42
CA LEU A 195 48.09 -42.95 10.65
C LEU A 195 47.64 -42.27 9.35
N SER A 196 48.27 -41.15 8.99
CA SER A 196 48.10 -40.45 7.72
C SER A 196 49.40 -40.59 6.94
N LEU A 197 49.47 -41.59 6.07
CA LEU A 197 50.71 -41.99 5.41
C LEU A 197 50.77 -41.47 3.97
N PRO A 198 51.97 -41.11 3.45
CA PRO A 198 52.17 -40.81 2.03
C PRO A 198 51.68 -41.94 1.11
N MET A 199 51.41 -41.62 -0.16
CA MET A 199 51.15 -42.66 -1.15
C MET A 199 52.39 -43.56 -1.32
N GLY A 200 52.17 -44.87 -1.40
CA GLY A 200 53.25 -45.85 -1.51
C GLY A 200 53.04 -47.05 -0.59
N ASP A 201 54.01 -47.96 -0.62
CA ASP A 201 54.00 -49.15 0.23
C ASP A 201 54.65 -48.83 1.58
N HIS A 202 53.90 -49.05 2.65
CA HIS A 202 54.35 -48.84 4.02
C HIS A 202 54.25 -50.13 4.83
N THR A 203 55.28 -50.45 5.59
CA THR A 203 55.29 -51.59 6.52
C THR A 203 54.98 -51.09 7.92
N ILE A 204 53.83 -51.50 8.45
CA ILE A 204 53.38 -51.13 9.80
C ILE A 204 53.59 -52.30 10.74
N LYS A 205 54.39 -52.08 11.79
CA LYS A 205 54.62 -53.04 12.86
C LYS A 205 54.08 -52.50 14.19
N LEU A 206 53.27 -53.31 14.86
CA LEU A 206 52.64 -53.03 16.15
C LEU A 206 53.18 -54.04 17.17
N SER A 207 53.81 -53.55 18.23
CA SER A 207 54.45 -54.38 19.25
C SER A 207 53.91 -54.05 20.63
N ALA A 208 53.53 -55.07 21.41
CA ALA A 208 53.03 -54.89 22.76
C ALA A 208 53.72 -55.87 23.74
N PRO A 209 54.04 -55.46 24.98
CA PRO A 209 54.67 -56.35 25.94
C PRO A 209 53.87 -57.63 26.17
N GLY A 210 54.54 -58.79 26.10
CA GLY A 210 53.90 -60.10 26.31
C GLY A 210 52.99 -60.59 25.17
N HIS A 211 53.03 -59.93 24.00
CA HIS A 211 52.29 -60.32 22.80
C HIS A 211 53.25 -60.56 21.63
N GLN A 212 52.81 -61.24 20.57
CA GLN A 212 53.55 -61.33 19.32
C GLN A 212 53.43 -60.01 18.53
N ASP A 213 54.50 -59.62 17.85
CA ASP A 213 54.50 -58.46 16.97
C ASP A 213 53.55 -58.68 15.79
N TYR A 214 52.69 -57.70 15.52
CA TYR A 214 51.85 -57.68 14.33
C TYR A 214 52.54 -56.83 13.26
N GLU A 215 52.78 -57.38 12.08
CA GLU A 215 53.43 -56.66 10.98
C GLU A 215 52.62 -56.80 9.69
N LYS A 216 52.41 -55.69 8.98
CA LYS A 216 51.64 -55.66 7.74
C LYS A 216 52.15 -54.62 6.77
N MET A 217 52.39 -55.04 5.53
CA MET A 217 52.63 -54.13 4.40
C MET A 217 51.30 -53.64 3.83
N ILE A 218 51.18 -52.33 3.63
CA ILE A 218 49.97 -51.64 3.17
C ILE A 218 50.36 -50.69 2.04
N SER A 219 49.71 -50.83 0.90
CA SER A 219 49.81 -49.89 -0.22
C SER A 219 48.78 -48.77 -0.05
N ILE A 220 49.24 -47.54 0.12
CA ILE A 220 48.41 -46.36 0.34
C ILE A 220 48.14 -45.68 -1.00
N LEU A 221 46.85 -45.60 -1.38
CA LEU A 221 46.40 -44.75 -2.46
C LEU A 221 45.98 -43.37 -1.92
N PRO A 222 46.04 -42.32 -2.75
CA PRO A 222 45.56 -41.00 -2.38
C PRO A 222 44.12 -40.96 -1.87
N ASP A 223 43.88 -40.20 -0.80
CA ASP A 223 42.56 -39.89 -0.25
C ASP A 223 41.77 -41.16 0.21
N GLN A 224 42.48 -42.27 0.41
CA GLN A 224 41.91 -43.56 0.82
C GLN A 224 41.83 -43.65 2.35
N ASN A 225 40.69 -44.12 2.87
CA ASN A 225 40.55 -44.49 4.28
C ASN A 225 40.52 -46.03 4.39
N ILE A 226 41.48 -46.60 5.11
CA ILE A 226 41.63 -48.04 5.31
C ILE A 226 41.50 -48.34 6.81
N GLU A 227 40.62 -49.26 7.16
CA GLU A 227 40.42 -49.67 8.55
C GLU A 227 40.79 -51.14 8.75
N TYR A 228 41.52 -51.43 9.82
CA TYR A 228 41.87 -52.78 10.26
C TYR A 228 41.43 -53.02 11.70
N THR A 229 40.93 -54.22 11.97
CA THR A 229 40.77 -54.72 13.34
C THR A 229 41.85 -55.76 13.60
N VAL A 230 42.63 -55.56 14.66
CA VAL A 230 43.79 -56.39 15.00
C VAL A 230 43.60 -56.97 16.40
N GLU A 231 43.61 -58.30 16.48
CA GLU A 231 43.66 -59.02 17.74
C GLU A 231 45.10 -59.50 18.01
N MET A 232 45.78 -58.83 18.94
CA MET A 232 47.14 -59.18 19.35
C MET A 232 47.12 -60.49 20.13
N GLN A 233 47.98 -61.44 19.76
CA GLN A 233 48.05 -62.77 20.38
C GLN A 233 49.14 -62.83 21.47
N PRO A 234 48.92 -63.54 22.59
CA PRO A 234 49.94 -63.73 23.63
C PRO A 234 51.19 -64.43 23.10
N GLY A 235 52.38 -63.96 23.48
CA GLY A 235 53.65 -64.52 23.06
C GLY A 235 54.85 -63.75 23.60
N THR A 236 56.07 -64.22 23.34
CA THR A 236 57.28 -63.46 23.63
C THR A 236 57.63 -62.62 22.41
N ALA A 237 57.23 -61.35 22.37
CA ALA A 237 57.89 -60.39 21.48
C ALA A 237 59.40 -60.44 21.71
N GLU A 238 60.20 -60.30 20.65
CA GLU A 238 61.62 -60.02 20.82
C GLU A 238 61.75 -58.78 21.70
N SER A 239 62.62 -58.85 22.72
CA SER A 239 62.90 -57.72 23.59
C SER A 239 63.23 -56.52 22.70
N VAL A 240 62.47 -55.44 22.89
CA VAL A 240 62.72 -54.14 22.30
C VAL A 240 63.91 -53.51 23.02
N SER A 241 65.05 -54.21 23.01
CA SER A 241 66.32 -53.75 23.57
C SER A 241 66.97 -52.83 22.56
N ASP A 242 67.13 -51.57 22.97
CA ASP A 242 67.79 -50.46 22.27
C ASP A 242 66.94 -49.68 21.26
N ILE A 243 65.69 -49.30 21.62
CA ILE A 243 65.13 -48.08 21.03
C ILE A 243 65.92 -46.91 21.61
N SER A 244 66.92 -46.47 20.86
CA SER A 244 67.52 -45.18 21.08
C SER A 244 66.52 -44.09 20.70
N THR A 245 66.25 -43.14 21.60
CA THR A 245 65.29 -42.06 21.38
C THR A 245 65.90 -40.69 21.62
N GLY A 246 65.36 -39.66 20.99
CA GLY A 246 65.65 -38.25 21.27
C GLY A 246 64.38 -37.44 21.56
N ILE A 247 64.55 -36.14 21.79
CA ILE A 247 63.47 -35.17 21.97
C ILE A 247 63.37 -34.31 20.72
N VAL A 248 62.19 -34.24 20.12
CA VAL A 248 61.88 -33.35 18.98
C VAL A 248 60.98 -32.22 19.48
N VAL A 249 61.36 -30.97 19.26
CA VAL A 249 60.52 -29.79 19.52
C VAL A 249 60.18 -29.12 18.20
N ILE A 250 58.90 -29.02 17.87
CA ILE A 250 58.43 -28.48 16.59
C ILE A 250 57.65 -27.19 16.84
N ARG A 251 58.02 -26.13 16.14
CA ARG A 251 57.36 -24.81 16.12
C ARG A 251 56.96 -24.46 14.69
N SER A 252 55.96 -23.60 14.52
CA SER A 252 55.64 -23.04 13.20
C SER A 252 55.33 -21.55 13.26
N ILE A 253 55.51 -20.89 12.12
CA ILE A 253 55.09 -19.51 11.89
C ILE A 253 54.14 -19.53 10.69
N PRO A 254 52.85 -19.21 10.86
CA PRO A 254 52.17 -18.94 12.13
C PRO A 254 52.01 -20.19 13.03
N GLU A 255 51.90 -19.99 14.35
CA GLU A 255 51.71 -21.06 15.35
C GLU A 255 50.33 -21.75 15.22
N GLY A 256 50.15 -22.91 15.86
CA GLY A 256 48.89 -23.67 15.84
C GLY A 256 48.68 -24.50 14.57
N ALA A 257 49.75 -24.80 13.84
CA ALA A 257 49.70 -25.71 12.70
C ALA A 257 49.65 -27.16 13.19
N ARG A 258 48.87 -28.03 12.53
CA ARG A 258 48.78 -29.45 12.87
C ARG A 258 50.04 -30.17 12.40
N VAL A 259 50.55 -31.07 13.22
CA VAL A 259 51.83 -31.73 13.02
C VAL A 259 51.64 -33.23 12.93
N TYR A 260 52.21 -33.83 11.91
CA TYR A 260 52.31 -35.27 11.74
C TYR A 260 53.79 -35.68 11.74
N PHE A 261 54.12 -36.65 12.57
CA PHE A 261 55.45 -37.23 12.67
C PHE A 261 55.37 -38.70 12.22
N ASP A 262 56.03 -39.03 11.11
CA ASP A 262 55.87 -40.30 10.38
C ASP A 262 54.40 -40.65 10.10
N GLY A 263 53.59 -39.64 9.81
CA GLY A 263 52.16 -39.80 9.55
C GLY A 263 51.27 -39.94 10.80
N ARG A 264 51.83 -40.05 12.00
CA ARG A 264 51.05 -39.98 13.24
C ARG A 264 50.75 -38.53 13.60
N ASP A 265 49.49 -38.19 13.86
CA ASP A 265 49.11 -36.87 14.41
C ASP A 265 49.68 -36.74 15.83
N VAL A 266 50.59 -35.79 16.02
CA VAL A 266 51.23 -35.52 17.32
C VAL A 266 50.69 -34.26 17.99
N GLY A 267 49.74 -33.56 17.37
CA GLY A 267 49.10 -32.35 17.89
C GLY A 267 49.36 -31.11 17.05
N THR A 268 49.34 -29.93 17.67
CA THR A 268 49.53 -28.64 17.00
C THR A 268 50.76 -27.90 17.54
N THR A 269 51.46 -27.16 16.69
CA THR A 269 52.61 -26.35 17.09
C THR A 269 52.24 -25.26 18.09
N PRO A 270 53.12 -24.94 19.06
CA PRO A 270 54.34 -25.67 19.41
C PRO A 270 54.05 -27.04 20.04
N VAL A 271 54.77 -28.08 19.61
CA VAL A 271 54.60 -29.45 20.12
C VAL A 271 55.96 -30.09 20.41
N GLN A 272 56.00 -30.96 21.42
CA GLN A 272 57.20 -31.72 21.80
C GLN A 272 56.92 -33.22 21.75
N ILE A 273 57.82 -33.98 21.13
CA ILE A 273 57.82 -35.43 21.10
C ILE A 273 59.01 -35.90 21.96
N PRO A 274 58.78 -36.29 23.23
CA PRO A 274 59.85 -36.56 24.19
C PRO A 274 60.57 -37.90 23.99
N LYS A 275 60.00 -38.80 23.19
CA LYS A 275 60.55 -40.15 22.87
C LYS A 275 60.45 -40.44 21.38
N ALA A 276 60.97 -39.54 20.55
CA ALA A 276 61.07 -39.78 19.11
C ALA A 276 62.15 -40.84 18.87
N GLY A 277 61.91 -41.83 18.00
CA GLY A 277 62.95 -42.81 17.64
C GLY A 277 64.20 -42.11 17.10
N ALA A 278 65.38 -42.70 17.30
CA ALA A 278 66.59 -42.26 16.63
C ALA A 278 66.57 -42.78 15.18
N GLY A 279 66.93 -41.92 14.22
CA GLY A 279 66.83 -42.26 12.80
C GLY A 279 66.32 -41.09 11.95
N LYS A 280 65.88 -41.40 10.73
CA LYS A 280 65.27 -40.44 9.81
C LYS A 280 63.75 -40.49 9.97
N HIS A 281 63.13 -39.34 10.08
CA HIS A 281 61.70 -39.19 10.30
C HIS A 281 61.13 -38.13 9.36
N LEU A 282 59.91 -38.36 8.86
CA LEU A 282 59.21 -37.40 8.02
C LEU A 282 58.30 -36.53 8.88
N LEU A 283 58.56 -35.23 8.86
CA LEU A 283 57.76 -34.20 9.50
C LEU A 283 56.84 -33.58 8.44
N ARG A 284 55.52 -33.60 8.69
CA ARG A 284 54.52 -32.88 7.89
C ARG A 284 53.76 -31.91 8.78
N ILE A 285 53.66 -30.66 8.36
CA ILE A 285 52.97 -29.61 9.10
C ILE A 285 51.95 -28.96 8.18
N GLU A 286 50.70 -28.88 8.66
CA GLU A 286 49.56 -28.42 7.90
C GLU A 286 48.86 -27.28 8.62
N LYS A 287 48.42 -26.28 7.86
CA LYS A 287 47.59 -25.20 8.38
C LYS A 287 46.66 -24.69 7.29
N THR A 288 45.41 -24.42 7.67
CA THR A 288 44.38 -23.89 6.76
C THR A 288 44.90 -22.63 6.05
N LEU A 289 44.65 -22.55 4.74
CA LEU A 289 45.13 -21.48 3.85
C LEU A 289 46.66 -21.37 3.77
N HIS A 290 47.44 -22.37 4.17
CA HIS A 290 48.89 -22.39 3.97
C HIS A 290 49.28 -23.63 3.19
N HIS A 291 50.43 -23.57 2.52
CA HIS A 291 50.99 -24.76 1.87
C HIS A 291 51.51 -25.75 2.91
N ASP A 292 51.32 -27.04 2.65
CA ASP A 292 51.87 -28.10 3.48
C ASP A 292 53.39 -27.99 3.53
N TYR A 293 53.94 -28.10 4.74
CA TYR A 293 55.37 -28.11 4.98
C TYR A 293 55.84 -29.55 5.22
N LEU A 294 56.86 -29.97 4.47
CA LEU A 294 57.43 -31.32 4.53
C LEU A 294 58.95 -31.23 4.74
N GLU A 295 59.44 -31.92 5.75
CA GLU A 295 60.87 -31.95 6.09
C GLU A 295 61.28 -33.34 6.57
N GLU A 296 62.40 -33.87 6.10
CA GLU A 296 63.02 -35.06 6.68
C GLU A 296 63.97 -34.60 7.80
N ILE A 297 63.70 -35.04 9.03
CA ILE A 297 64.54 -34.72 10.19
C ILE A 297 65.27 -35.96 10.68
N SER A 298 66.52 -35.80 11.12
CA SER A 298 67.31 -36.89 11.69
C SER A 298 67.42 -36.72 13.20
N VAL A 299 66.78 -37.62 13.94
CA VAL A 299 66.79 -37.64 15.40
C VAL A 299 68.01 -38.44 15.87
N GLN A 300 68.84 -37.80 16.69
CA GLN A 300 70.01 -38.45 17.29
C GLN A 300 69.66 -39.09 18.64
N PRO A 301 70.31 -40.20 19.01
CA PRO A 301 70.28 -40.78 20.36
C PRO A 301 70.47 -39.74 21.47
N ASP A 302 69.53 -39.66 22.43
CA ASP A 302 69.52 -38.72 23.56
C ASP A 302 69.67 -37.24 23.19
N GLY A 303 69.51 -36.90 21.90
CA GLY A 303 69.64 -35.55 21.35
C GLY A 303 68.33 -34.77 21.46
N ILE A 304 68.45 -33.43 21.43
CA ILE A 304 67.30 -32.52 21.28
C ILE A 304 67.40 -31.85 19.92
N ILE A 305 66.40 -32.05 19.06
CA ILE A 305 66.26 -31.36 17.79
C ILE A 305 65.12 -30.33 17.87
N GLN A 306 65.36 -29.13 17.35
CA GLN A 306 64.37 -28.07 17.24
C GLN A 306 64.08 -27.82 15.77
N ALA A 307 62.85 -28.08 15.34
CA ALA A 307 62.36 -27.77 14.00
C ALA A 307 61.48 -26.53 14.06
N LEU A 308 61.74 -25.56 13.17
CA LEU A 308 60.92 -24.36 12.99
C LEU A 308 60.43 -24.33 11.54
N ALA A 309 59.13 -24.48 11.35
CA ALA A 309 58.51 -24.44 10.03
C ALA A 309 57.87 -23.07 9.76
N GLU A 310 58.40 -22.34 8.79
CA GLU A 310 57.75 -21.15 8.23
C GLU A 310 56.81 -21.61 7.11
N LEU A 311 55.51 -21.41 7.31
CA LEU A 311 54.49 -21.88 6.37
C LEU A 311 54.20 -20.78 5.34
N ASP A 312 54.37 -21.12 4.06
CA ASP A 312 54.01 -20.24 2.96
C ASP A 312 52.48 -20.06 2.91
N ALA A 313 52.00 -18.82 2.86
CA ALA A 313 50.58 -18.54 2.67
C ALA A 313 50.09 -19.08 1.31
N ALA A 314 48.92 -19.69 1.30
CA ALA A 314 48.20 -20.17 0.12
C ALA A 314 46.89 -19.37 -0.09
N PHE A 315 46.91 -18.08 0.26
CA PHE A 315 45.80 -17.14 0.10
C PHE A 315 46.29 -15.76 -0.29
N GLY A 316 45.40 -14.96 -0.87
CA GLY A 316 45.56 -13.51 -1.05
C GLY A 316 44.37 -12.75 -0.48
N SER A 317 44.29 -11.45 -0.77
CA SER A 317 43.16 -10.58 -0.41
C SER A 317 42.42 -10.07 -1.65
N LEU A 318 41.14 -9.76 -1.47
CA LEU A 318 40.26 -9.22 -2.50
C LEU A 318 39.43 -8.07 -1.95
N THR A 319 39.50 -6.91 -2.59
CA THR A 319 38.63 -5.75 -2.35
C THR A 319 37.77 -5.48 -3.58
N ILE A 320 36.46 -5.38 -3.41
CA ILE A 320 35.49 -5.15 -4.49
C ILE A 320 34.74 -3.86 -4.17
N ILE A 321 34.81 -2.91 -5.09
CA ILE A 321 34.13 -1.61 -5.01
C ILE A 321 33.28 -1.46 -6.27
N SER A 322 32.06 -0.96 -6.13
CA SER A 322 31.22 -0.62 -7.29
C SER A 322 30.76 0.83 -7.29
N THR A 323 30.53 1.34 -8.49
CA THR A 323 29.80 2.60 -8.73
C THR A 323 28.52 2.28 -9.51
N PRO A 324 27.32 2.52 -8.94
CA PRO A 324 27.05 2.94 -7.56
C PRO A 324 27.41 1.86 -6.52
N ASP A 325 27.53 2.27 -5.25
CA ASP A 325 27.84 1.41 -4.10
C ASP A 325 26.67 0.49 -3.70
N GLY A 326 26.84 -0.38 -2.69
CA GLY A 326 25.76 -1.21 -2.14
C GLY A 326 25.24 -2.30 -3.08
N ALA A 327 25.96 -2.63 -4.14
CA ALA A 327 25.65 -3.73 -5.05
C ALA A 327 25.94 -5.08 -4.37
N VAL A 328 25.09 -6.07 -4.58
CA VAL A 328 25.27 -7.42 -4.02
C VAL A 328 26.39 -8.14 -4.77
N ILE A 329 27.27 -8.80 -4.02
CA ILE A 329 28.42 -9.54 -4.54
C ILE A 329 28.20 -11.03 -4.29
N SER A 330 28.32 -11.82 -5.35
CA SER A 330 28.47 -13.27 -5.28
C SER A 330 29.86 -13.66 -5.76
N LEU A 331 30.51 -14.59 -5.06
CA LEU A 331 31.80 -15.15 -5.41
C LEU A 331 31.62 -16.67 -5.57
N ASN A 332 31.84 -17.19 -6.77
CA ASN A 332 31.51 -18.57 -7.15
C ASN A 332 30.08 -18.94 -6.73
N GLU A 333 29.11 -18.13 -7.16
CA GLU A 333 27.66 -18.27 -6.89
C GLU A 333 27.20 -18.07 -5.42
N GLN A 334 28.13 -18.02 -4.47
CA GLN A 334 27.83 -17.74 -3.06
C GLN A 334 27.83 -16.24 -2.76
N ILE A 335 26.75 -15.73 -2.17
CA ILE A 335 26.65 -14.33 -1.75
C ILE A 335 27.66 -14.09 -0.61
N LYS A 336 28.55 -13.10 -0.80
CA LYS A 336 29.55 -12.71 0.21
C LYS A 336 29.23 -11.39 0.91
N GLY A 337 28.32 -10.59 0.35
CA GLY A 337 27.93 -9.31 0.94
C GLY A 337 27.57 -8.26 -0.11
N ARG A 338 27.85 -6.99 0.20
CA ARG A 338 27.61 -5.84 -0.69
C ARG A 338 28.86 -4.98 -0.83
N THR A 339 28.99 -4.25 -1.95
CA THR A 339 30.08 -3.30 -2.16
C THR A 339 29.96 -2.07 -1.25
N PRO A 340 31.08 -1.50 -0.78
CA PRO A 340 32.43 -2.05 -0.86
C PRO A 340 32.61 -3.25 0.09
N LEU A 341 33.32 -4.29 -0.37
CA LEU A 341 33.62 -5.51 0.41
C LEU A 341 35.11 -5.84 0.32
N THR A 342 35.73 -6.16 1.46
CA THR A 342 37.10 -6.67 1.54
C THR A 342 37.12 -8.05 2.18
N ILE A 343 37.77 -9.01 1.50
CA ILE A 343 38.05 -10.36 1.97
C ILE A 343 39.57 -10.44 2.17
N ASN A 344 40.02 -10.46 3.42
CA ASN A 344 41.45 -10.43 3.75
C ASN A 344 42.17 -11.76 3.45
N GLU A 345 41.46 -12.86 3.61
CA GLU A 345 42.00 -14.21 3.44
C GLU A 345 41.10 -15.00 2.46
N LEU A 346 41.49 -14.99 1.20
CA LEU A 346 40.82 -15.72 0.12
C LEU A 346 41.81 -16.72 -0.48
N ALA A 347 41.51 -18.01 -0.40
CA ALA A 347 42.39 -19.07 -0.89
C ALA A 347 42.85 -18.79 -2.33
N SER A 348 44.09 -19.10 -2.66
CA SER A 348 44.60 -18.93 -4.01
C SER A 348 43.85 -19.86 -4.97
N GLY A 349 43.51 -19.36 -6.15
CA GLY A 349 42.69 -20.08 -7.13
C GLY A 349 41.93 -19.15 -8.07
N GLU A 350 41.15 -19.76 -8.97
CA GLU A 350 40.27 -19.03 -9.88
C GLU A 350 38.93 -18.71 -9.21
N TYR A 351 38.44 -17.50 -9.45
CA TYR A 351 37.18 -17.02 -8.94
C TYR A 351 36.37 -16.33 -10.02
N GLU A 352 35.06 -16.55 -9.98
CA GLU A 352 34.08 -15.77 -10.72
C GLU A 352 33.33 -14.87 -9.74
N ILE A 353 33.31 -13.56 -10.00
CA ILE A 353 32.45 -12.63 -9.29
C ILE A 353 31.23 -12.30 -10.12
N THR A 354 30.09 -12.22 -9.46
CA THR A 354 28.85 -11.67 -10.01
C THR A 354 28.42 -10.50 -9.14
N ILE A 355 28.21 -9.34 -9.75
CA ILE A 355 27.78 -8.13 -9.06
C ILE A 355 26.42 -7.70 -9.61
N THR A 356 25.45 -7.55 -8.71
CA THR A 356 24.06 -7.25 -9.05
C THR A 356 23.54 -6.07 -8.24
N LYS A 357 22.83 -5.15 -8.89
CA LYS A 357 22.11 -4.06 -8.23
C LYS A 357 20.82 -3.76 -9.00
N ASP A 358 19.76 -3.40 -8.28
CA ASP A 358 18.46 -3.12 -8.88
C ASP A 358 18.54 -2.02 -9.94
N LEU A 359 17.87 -2.25 -11.07
CA LEU A 359 17.89 -1.38 -12.25
C LEU A 359 19.27 -1.26 -12.93
N TYR A 360 20.29 -2.04 -12.56
CA TYR A 360 21.57 -2.09 -13.27
C TYR A 360 21.75 -3.44 -13.98
N HIS A 361 22.56 -3.44 -15.02
CA HIS A 361 22.99 -4.68 -15.68
C HIS A 361 23.88 -5.50 -14.75
N ILE A 362 23.70 -6.83 -14.81
CA ILE A 362 24.53 -7.78 -14.08
C ILE A 362 25.94 -7.73 -14.65
N HIS A 363 26.93 -7.64 -13.77
CA HIS A 363 28.34 -7.72 -14.15
C HIS A 363 28.93 -9.06 -13.70
N THR A 364 29.70 -9.71 -14.56
CA THR A 364 30.39 -10.96 -14.27
C THR A 364 31.82 -10.91 -14.80
N GLU A 365 32.78 -11.29 -13.96
CA GLU A 365 34.21 -11.29 -14.28
C GLU A 365 34.88 -12.51 -13.63
N ARG A 366 35.85 -13.12 -14.33
CA ARG A 366 36.73 -14.15 -13.78
C ARG A 366 38.12 -13.59 -13.51
N PHE A 367 38.73 -13.99 -12.41
CA PHE A 367 40.10 -13.63 -12.05
C PHE A 367 40.77 -14.71 -11.22
N ILE A 368 42.07 -14.57 -11.02
CA ILE A 368 42.90 -15.48 -10.24
C ILE A 368 43.43 -14.74 -9.01
N ILE A 369 43.32 -15.36 -7.85
CA ILE A 369 44.02 -14.96 -6.63
C ILE A 369 45.29 -15.80 -6.53
N THR A 370 46.44 -15.13 -6.40
CA THR A 370 47.72 -15.79 -6.15
C THR A 370 48.17 -15.59 -4.70
N ASP A 371 49.09 -16.43 -4.23
CA ASP A 371 49.62 -16.37 -2.87
C ASP A 371 50.14 -14.97 -2.50
N GLY A 372 49.70 -14.45 -1.37
CA GLY A 372 50.06 -13.12 -0.84
C GLY A 372 49.61 -11.92 -1.68
N SER A 373 48.83 -12.12 -2.74
CA SER A 373 48.41 -11.04 -3.63
C SER A 373 47.33 -10.14 -3.00
N ASN A 374 47.38 -8.85 -3.29
CA ASN A 374 46.33 -7.89 -2.93
C ASN A 374 45.56 -7.48 -4.19
N ASN A 375 44.30 -7.90 -4.30
CA ASN A 375 43.50 -7.70 -5.49
C ASN A 375 42.42 -6.66 -5.24
N THR A 376 42.29 -5.67 -6.14
CA THR A 376 41.23 -4.67 -6.06
C THR A 376 40.45 -4.65 -7.37
N ARG A 377 39.12 -4.73 -7.28
CA ARG A 377 38.19 -4.67 -8.41
C ARG A 377 37.31 -3.44 -8.25
N ASN A 378 37.44 -2.50 -9.19
CA ASN A 378 36.60 -1.30 -9.27
C ASN A 378 35.63 -1.46 -10.43
N ILE A 379 34.37 -1.76 -10.14
CA ILE A 379 33.34 -2.03 -11.16
C ILE A 379 32.39 -0.84 -11.29
N THR A 380 32.23 -0.31 -12.49
CA THR A 380 31.14 0.62 -12.79
C THR A 380 29.99 -0.15 -13.40
N LEU A 381 28.85 -0.22 -12.70
CA LEU A 381 27.68 -0.91 -13.21
C LEU A 381 26.98 -0.05 -14.26
N LEU A 382 26.59 -0.68 -15.37
CA LEU A 382 25.83 -0.01 -16.43
C LEU A 382 24.35 0.07 -16.02
N PRO A 383 23.70 1.24 -16.10
CA PRO A 383 22.28 1.35 -15.81
C PRO A 383 21.47 0.53 -16.82
N ALA A 384 20.42 -0.11 -16.35
CA ALA A 384 19.37 -0.79 -17.12
C ALA A 384 18.04 -0.02 -17.05
N PHE A 385 18.13 1.31 -16.92
CA PHE A 385 17.01 2.25 -16.87
C PHE A 385 17.35 3.55 -17.60
N GLY A 386 16.32 4.27 -18.05
CA GLY A 386 16.43 5.61 -18.62
C GLY A 386 15.51 6.60 -17.93
N GLN A 387 15.49 7.83 -18.46
CA GLN A 387 14.62 8.91 -17.98
C GLN A 387 13.53 9.21 -19.01
N LEU A 388 12.32 9.51 -18.53
CA LEU A 388 11.19 9.90 -19.36
C LEU A 388 10.56 11.19 -18.83
N LEU A 389 10.48 12.22 -19.66
CA LEU A 389 9.74 13.46 -19.39
C LEU A 389 8.58 13.56 -20.39
N ILE A 390 7.36 13.64 -19.88
CA ILE A 390 6.15 13.81 -20.69
C ILE A 390 5.54 15.17 -20.39
N VAL A 391 5.33 15.96 -21.43
CA VAL A 391 4.67 17.27 -21.37
C VAL A 391 3.51 17.29 -22.36
N THR A 392 2.39 17.88 -21.96
CA THR A 392 1.25 18.08 -22.87
C THR A 392 0.82 19.53 -22.91
N GLU A 393 0.27 19.92 -24.06
CA GLU A 393 -0.54 21.11 -24.22
C GLU A 393 -1.99 20.71 -24.58
N PRO A 394 -2.98 21.00 -23.71
CA PRO A 394 -2.85 21.60 -22.38
C PRO A 394 -2.26 20.63 -21.32
N ILE A 395 -1.72 21.20 -20.24
CA ILE A 395 -1.18 20.46 -19.08
C ILE A 395 -2.29 19.76 -18.27
N GLY A 396 -1.92 18.84 -17.37
CA GLY A 396 -2.85 18.12 -16.49
C GLY A 396 -3.60 17.00 -17.21
N ALA A 397 -2.96 16.33 -18.17
CA ALA A 397 -3.44 15.11 -18.79
C ALA A 397 -2.95 13.90 -18.00
N SER A 398 -3.81 12.92 -17.76
CA SER A 398 -3.47 11.68 -17.06
C SER A 398 -2.60 10.78 -17.94
N ILE A 399 -1.53 10.24 -17.36
CA ILE A 399 -0.55 9.38 -18.03
C ILE A 399 -0.74 7.95 -17.57
N TYR A 400 -0.74 7.04 -18.53
CA TYR A 400 -0.71 5.60 -18.33
C TYR A 400 0.50 5.00 -19.05
N LEU A 401 1.26 4.16 -18.36
CA LEU A 401 2.33 3.32 -18.96
C LEU A 401 1.95 1.86 -18.76
N ASP A 402 1.85 1.10 -19.85
CA ASP A 402 1.39 -0.30 -19.88
C ASP A 402 0.06 -0.51 -19.13
N GLY A 403 -0.87 0.43 -19.31
CA GLY A 403 -2.19 0.42 -18.68
C GLY A 403 -2.22 0.90 -17.21
N GLN A 404 -1.08 1.08 -16.56
CA GLN A 404 -1.02 1.58 -15.18
C GLN A 404 -0.99 3.11 -15.13
N ILE A 405 -1.83 3.72 -14.29
CA ILE A 405 -1.80 5.17 -14.05
C ILE A 405 -0.48 5.57 -13.37
N LYS A 406 0.22 6.56 -13.92
CA LYS A 406 1.52 7.03 -13.41
C LYS A 406 1.48 8.47 -12.89
N GLY A 407 0.43 9.23 -13.18
CA GLY A 407 0.26 10.61 -12.74
C GLY A 407 -0.37 11.50 -13.80
N GLN A 408 -0.09 12.81 -13.73
CA GLN A 408 -0.57 13.80 -14.71
C GLN A 408 0.58 14.65 -15.26
N THR A 409 0.44 15.16 -16.47
CA THR A 409 1.44 16.02 -17.13
C THR A 409 1.52 17.42 -16.52
N PRO A 410 2.71 18.05 -16.49
CA PRO A 410 4.02 17.49 -16.84
C PRO A 410 4.50 16.45 -15.81
N ALA A 411 5.07 15.33 -16.27
CA ALA A 411 5.59 14.28 -15.39
C ALA A 411 6.99 13.82 -15.80
N SER A 412 7.85 13.59 -14.80
CA SER A 412 9.22 13.07 -14.98
C SER A 412 9.38 11.74 -14.26
N PHE A 413 9.96 10.76 -14.95
CA PHE A 413 10.33 9.46 -14.43
C PHE A 413 11.85 9.30 -14.60
N ASN A 414 12.59 9.34 -13.49
CA ASN A 414 14.06 9.40 -13.54
C ASN A 414 14.72 8.02 -13.61
N GLU A 415 14.00 6.97 -13.21
CA GLU A 415 14.51 5.59 -13.12
C GLU A 415 13.48 4.62 -13.70
N LEU A 416 13.17 4.77 -14.99
CA LEU A 416 12.23 3.90 -15.69
C LEU A 416 13.03 2.75 -16.34
N PRO A 417 12.77 1.46 -16.02
CA PRO A 417 13.50 0.35 -16.61
C PRO A 417 13.53 0.44 -18.13
N SER A 418 14.66 0.14 -18.74
CA SER A 418 14.78 0.20 -20.20
C SER A 418 13.91 -0.86 -20.86
N GLY A 419 13.30 -0.51 -21.98
CA GLY A 419 12.31 -1.34 -22.64
C GLY A 419 11.27 -0.54 -23.41
N THR A 420 10.34 -1.25 -24.04
CA THR A 420 9.22 -0.65 -24.77
C THR A 420 7.98 -0.57 -23.89
N TYR A 421 7.39 0.62 -23.81
CA TYR A 421 6.17 0.89 -23.05
C TYR A 421 5.05 1.35 -23.98
N THR A 422 3.83 0.94 -23.66
CA THR A 422 2.62 1.52 -24.25
C THR A 422 2.24 2.75 -23.44
N LEU A 423 2.47 3.94 -24.00
CA LEU A 423 2.08 5.21 -23.43
C LEU A 423 0.67 5.57 -23.87
N ARG A 424 -0.20 5.85 -22.90
CA ARG A 424 -1.53 6.42 -23.15
C ARG A 424 -1.72 7.70 -22.36
N ILE A 425 -2.11 8.78 -23.04
CA ILE A 425 -2.34 10.10 -22.45
C ILE A 425 -3.81 10.46 -22.62
N VAL A 426 -4.46 10.83 -21.52
CA VAL A 426 -5.90 11.10 -21.48
C VAL A 426 -6.17 12.43 -20.80
N LYS A 427 -6.99 13.27 -21.42
CA LYS A 427 -7.51 14.47 -20.78
C LYS A 427 -8.98 14.66 -21.14
N ASP A 428 -9.75 15.10 -20.15
CA ASP A 428 -11.19 15.32 -20.31
C ASP A 428 -11.50 16.31 -21.43
N LEU A 429 -12.44 15.94 -22.31
CA LEU A 429 -12.81 16.67 -23.53
C LEU A 429 -11.72 16.74 -24.62
N TYR A 430 -10.62 15.99 -24.52
CA TYR A 430 -9.58 15.87 -25.55
C TYR A 430 -9.49 14.44 -26.09
N GLN A 431 -8.94 14.30 -27.30
CA GLN A 431 -8.64 13.00 -27.87
C GLN A 431 -7.47 12.34 -27.12
N ALA A 432 -7.65 11.08 -26.75
CA ALA A 432 -6.58 10.30 -26.14
C ALA A 432 -5.50 9.99 -27.17
N VAL A 433 -4.24 10.03 -26.73
CA VAL A 433 -3.08 9.65 -27.54
C VAL A 433 -2.55 8.34 -27.01
N GLU A 434 -2.31 7.38 -27.91
CA GLU A 434 -1.66 6.11 -27.64
C GLU A 434 -0.44 5.94 -28.54
N SER A 435 0.71 5.64 -27.96
CA SER A 435 1.97 5.45 -28.69
C SER A 435 2.87 4.44 -27.97
N ALA A 436 3.68 3.72 -28.75
CA ALA A 436 4.77 2.92 -28.18
C ALA A 436 6.01 3.81 -28.02
N ILE A 437 6.60 3.82 -26.83
CA ILE A 437 7.84 4.55 -26.54
C ILE A 437 8.93 3.57 -26.11
N THR A 438 10.17 3.85 -26.47
CA THR A 438 11.33 3.07 -26.04
C THR A 438 12.16 3.87 -25.05
N ILE A 439 12.46 3.25 -23.92
CA ILE A 439 13.37 3.78 -22.91
C ILE A 439 14.70 3.05 -23.07
N GLU A 440 15.75 3.83 -23.27
CA GLU A 440 17.11 3.33 -23.47
C GLU A 440 17.97 3.60 -22.23
N ASP A 441 18.92 2.69 -21.98
CA ASP A 441 19.84 2.74 -20.84
C ASP A 441 20.54 4.09 -20.72
N GLY A 442 20.41 4.73 -19.56
CA GLY A 442 21.03 6.00 -19.19
C GLY A 442 20.59 7.21 -20.00
N LYS A 443 19.70 7.06 -20.99
CA LYS A 443 19.27 8.16 -21.87
C LYS A 443 18.06 8.90 -21.33
N LYS A 444 17.98 10.18 -21.67
CA LYS A 444 16.78 11.01 -21.46
C LYS A 444 15.88 10.94 -22.67
N ASN A 445 14.63 10.59 -22.46
CA ASN A 445 13.58 10.60 -23.46
C ASN A 445 12.57 11.70 -23.11
N LYS A 446 12.40 12.68 -23.99
CA LYS A 446 11.42 13.75 -23.84
C LYS A 446 10.31 13.55 -24.86
N GLN A 447 9.08 13.62 -24.39
CA GLN A 447 7.87 13.42 -25.18
C GLN A 447 6.95 14.63 -25.01
N ASP A 448 6.78 15.40 -26.08
CA ASP A 448 5.90 16.56 -26.12
C ASP A 448 4.66 16.22 -26.97
N TYR A 449 3.46 16.44 -26.43
CA TYR A 449 2.20 16.15 -27.10
C TYR A 449 1.28 17.37 -27.07
N ILE A 450 0.66 17.68 -28.21
CA ILE A 450 -0.46 18.63 -28.29
C ILE A 450 -1.73 17.80 -28.41
N LEU A 451 -2.65 17.95 -27.45
CA LEU A 451 -3.88 17.17 -27.43
C LEU A 451 -4.96 17.87 -28.25
N GLU A 452 -5.52 17.17 -29.22
CA GLU A 452 -6.62 17.68 -30.03
C GLU A 452 -7.92 17.73 -29.21
N SER A 453 -8.61 18.87 -29.24
CA SER A 453 -9.87 19.05 -28.52
C SER A 453 -10.99 18.23 -29.18
N ARG A 454 -11.94 17.79 -28.35
CA ARG A 454 -13.14 17.06 -28.76
C ARG A 454 -14.42 17.72 -28.21
N PHE A 455 -14.36 19.02 -27.97
CA PHE A 455 -15.46 19.83 -27.46
C PHE A 455 -15.79 21.00 -28.38
N GLY A 456 -17.04 21.46 -28.30
CA GLY A 456 -17.45 22.80 -28.70
C GLY A 456 -17.76 23.65 -27.48
N THR A 457 -18.09 24.92 -27.72
CA THR A 457 -18.33 25.92 -26.68
C THR A 457 -19.74 26.45 -26.77
N LEU A 458 -20.44 26.53 -25.63
CA LEU A 458 -21.76 27.11 -25.50
C LEU A 458 -21.70 28.42 -24.70
N ASN A 459 -22.36 29.44 -25.22
CA ASN A 459 -22.73 30.66 -24.51
C ASN A 459 -24.25 30.69 -24.45
N ILE A 460 -24.82 30.74 -23.25
CA ILE A 460 -26.27 30.69 -23.09
C ILE A 460 -26.72 31.92 -22.30
N THR A 461 -27.59 32.70 -22.93
CA THR A 461 -28.33 33.80 -22.35
C THR A 461 -29.81 33.46 -22.29
N GLY A 462 -30.58 34.26 -21.57
CA GLY A 462 -32.02 34.08 -21.54
C GLY A 462 -32.72 34.83 -20.44
N THR A 463 -34.04 34.65 -20.39
CA THR A 463 -34.92 35.24 -19.39
C THR A 463 -35.74 34.12 -18.73
N PRO A 464 -35.83 34.09 -17.39
CA PRO A 464 -35.25 35.01 -16.43
C PRO A 464 -33.74 34.80 -16.21
N ILE A 465 -33.05 35.87 -15.81
CA ILE A 465 -31.66 35.81 -15.35
C ILE A 465 -31.66 35.05 -14.01
N GLY A 466 -30.68 34.17 -13.82
CA GLY A 466 -30.59 33.30 -12.63
C GLY A 466 -31.19 31.92 -12.82
N ALA A 467 -31.91 31.66 -13.92
CA ALA A 467 -32.46 30.34 -14.22
C ALA A 467 -31.37 29.28 -14.31
N GLN A 468 -31.60 28.12 -13.68
CA GLN A 468 -30.67 26.99 -13.67
C GLN A 468 -30.54 26.38 -15.05
N VAL A 469 -29.31 26.01 -15.43
CA VAL A 469 -29.02 25.40 -16.72
C VAL A 469 -28.33 24.07 -16.53
N ILE A 470 -28.89 23.05 -17.15
CA ILE A 470 -28.44 21.67 -17.07
C ILE A 470 -28.05 21.24 -18.49
N ILE A 471 -26.81 20.79 -18.68
CA ILE A 471 -26.29 20.31 -19.97
C ILE A 471 -25.95 18.83 -19.85
N ASN A 472 -26.55 18.00 -20.71
CA ASN A 472 -26.40 16.54 -20.72
C ASN A 472 -26.62 15.90 -19.33
N GLY A 473 -27.59 16.43 -18.58
CA GLY A 473 -27.92 15.98 -17.22
C GLY A 473 -27.03 16.55 -16.10
N ASN A 474 -25.96 17.28 -16.42
CA ASN A 474 -25.08 17.91 -15.42
C ASN A 474 -25.47 19.37 -15.20
N ASP A 475 -25.51 19.81 -13.94
CA ASP A 475 -25.71 21.23 -13.61
C ASP A 475 -24.53 22.06 -14.14
N ALA A 476 -24.82 22.94 -15.09
CA ALA A 476 -23.85 23.81 -15.76
C ALA A 476 -23.77 25.19 -15.10
N GLY A 477 -24.68 25.51 -14.17
CA GLY A 477 -24.79 26.80 -13.51
C GLY A 477 -26.10 27.52 -13.80
N VAL A 478 -26.05 28.86 -13.89
CA VAL A 478 -27.24 29.71 -14.06
C VAL A 478 -27.08 30.71 -15.20
N LEU A 479 -28.17 31.22 -15.76
CA LEU A 479 -28.14 32.23 -16.81
C LEU A 479 -27.72 33.62 -16.30
N PRO A 480 -26.99 34.42 -17.11
CA PRO A 480 -26.28 34.02 -18.32
C PRO A 480 -24.95 33.34 -17.97
N PHE A 481 -24.54 32.33 -18.74
CA PHE A 481 -23.20 31.74 -18.63
C PHE A 481 -22.52 31.62 -19.99
N ARG A 482 -21.18 31.71 -20.00
CA ARG A 482 -20.37 31.77 -21.22
C ARG A 482 -19.21 30.77 -21.14
N ASN A 483 -18.69 30.41 -22.31
CA ASN A 483 -17.52 29.56 -22.50
C ASN A 483 -17.65 28.16 -21.89
N TYR A 484 -18.87 27.60 -21.83
CA TYR A 484 -19.06 26.25 -21.34
C TYR A 484 -18.63 25.24 -22.38
N LYS A 485 -17.66 24.39 -22.03
CA LYS A 485 -17.12 23.37 -22.93
C LYS A 485 -17.95 22.10 -22.81
N VAL A 486 -18.49 21.65 -23.92
CA VAL A 486 -19.30 20.43 -23.99
C VAL A 486 -18.74 19.50 -25.05
N SER A 487 -18.71 18.20 -24.76
CA SER A 487 -18.31 17.17 -25.72
C SER A 487 -19.03 17.35 -27.07
N ALA A 488 -18.28 17.21 -28.16
CA ALA A 488 -18.86 17.20 -29.49
C ALA A 488 -19.86 16.04 -29.63
N GLY A 489 -21.00 16.31 -30.26
CA GLY A 489 -22.17 15.43 -30.29
C GLY A 489 -23.47 16.20 -30.05
N LEU A 490 -24.55 15.48 -29.80
CA LEU A 490 -25.83 16.07 -29.46
C LEU A 490 -25.82 16.50 -27.99
N ALA A 491 -25.83 17.81 -27.73
CA ALA A 491 -25.95 18.37 -26.39
C ALA A 491 -27.42 18.65 -26.07
N GLU A 492 -27.93 18.07 -24.99
CA GLU A 492 -29.25 18.38 -24.45
C GLU A 492 -29.12 19.46 -23.38
N ILE A 493 -29.81 20.58 -23.56
CA ILE A 493 -29.72 21.78 -22.74
C ILE A 493 -31.10 22.02 -22.16
N THR A 494 -31.22 21.94 -20.84
CA THR A 494 -32.46 22.20 -20.11
C THR A 494 -32.27 23.44 -19.25
N VAL A 495 -33.19 24.41 -19.38
CA VAL A 495 -33.23 25.60 -18.51
C VAL A 495 -34.48 25.51 -17.64
N LYS A 496 -34.29 25.71 -16.33
CA LYS A 496 -35.32 25.60 -15.30
C LYS A 496 -35.37 26.85 -14.44
N GLU A 497 -36.57 27.26 -14.07
CA GLU A 497 -36.80 28.32 -13.08
C GLU A 497 -38.15 28.13 -12.40
N ASP A 498 -38.23 28.50 -11.12
CA ASP A 498 -39.48 28.46 -10.37
C ASP A 498 -40.55 29.35 -11.01
N MET A 499 -41.77 28.84 -11.13
CA MET A 499 -42.90 29.53 -11.76
C MET A 499 -42.72 29.78 -13.27
N PHE A 500 -41.84 29.03 -13.93
CA PHE A 500 -41.71 28.99 -15.39
C PHE A 500 -41.78 27.54 -15.90
N HIS A 501 -42.20 27.37 -17.15
CA HIS A 501 -42.11 26.08 -17.83
C HIS A 501 -40.64 25.79 -18.19
N ASP A 502 -40.13 24.64 -17.75
CA ASP A 502 -38.83 24.12 -18.16
C ASP A 502 -38.74 24.05 -19.69
N LYS A 503 -37.58 24.44 -20.23
CA LYS A 503 -37.33 24.38 -21.67
C LYS A 503 -36.12 23.52 -21.96
N THR A 504 -36.33 22.48 -22.77
CA THR A 504 -35.26 21.58 -23.23
C THR A 504 -35.02 21.74 -24.72
N LEU A 505 -33.77 21.89 -25.11
CA LEU A 505 -33.26 22.08 -26.46
C LEU A 505 -32.17 21.04 -26.72
N SER A 506 -32.18 20.39 -27.88
CA SER A 506 -31.03 19.62 -28.35
C SER A 506 -30.25 20.40 -29.40
N ARG A 507 -28.94 20.52 -29.23
CA ARG A 507 -28.02 21.20 -30.16
C ARG A 507 -26.93 20.24 -30.61
N GLN A 508 -26.80 20.05 -31.91
CA GLN A 508 -25.63 19.36 -32.47
C GLN A 508 -24.41 20.29 -32.31
N VAL A 509 -23.41 19.86 -31.55
CA VAL A 509 -22.16 20.58 -31.30
C VAL A 509 -21.03 19.88 -32.01
N ASN A 510 -20.34 20.55 -32.94
CA ASN A 510 -19.11 20.02 -33.53
C ASN A 510 -17.87 20.53 -32.80
N ILE A 511 -16.74 19.90 -33.07
CA ILE A 511 -15.46 20.26 -32.46
C ILE A 511 -15.08 21.69 -32.85
N GLY A 512 -14.74 22.51 -31.86
CA GLY A 512 -14.34 23.90 -32.07
C GLY A 512 -15.48 24.88 -32.33
N ASP A 513 -16.72 24.41 -32.54
CA ASP A 513 -17.88 25.28 -32.73
C ASP A 513 -18.10 26.15 -31.49
N MET A 514 -18.55 27.38 -31.71
CA MET A 514 -19.11 28.24 -30.68
C MET A 514 -20.58 28.49 -31.00
N HIS A 515 -21.46 28.18 -30.06
CA HIS A 515 -22.89 28.45 -30.18
C HIS A 515 -23.33 29.45 -29.15
N ASP A 516 -23.95 30.53 -29.63
CA ASP A 516 -24.67 31.48 -28.82
C ASP A 516 -26.16 31.11 -28.85
N LEU A 517 -26.72 30.85 -27.67
CA LEU A 517 -28.10 30.42 -27.50
C LEU A 517 -28.82 31.43 -26.60
N ASP A 518 -29.97 31.91 -27.05
CA ASP A 518 -30.85 32.76 -26.25
C ASP A 518 -32.15 32.01 -25.92
N ILE A 519 -32.37 31.75 -24.64
CA ILE A 519 -33.45 30.88 -24.16
C ILE A 519 -34.45 31.71 -23.34
N GLN A 520 -35.64 31.92 -23.91
CA GLN A 520 -36.75 32.57 -23.22
C GLN A 520 -37.67 31.49 -22.63
N LEU A 521 -37.85 31.51 -21.30
CA LEU A 521 -38.81 30.66 -20.59
C LEU A 521 -40.20 31.30 -20.56
N GLU A 522 -41.23 30.46 -20.59
CA GLU A 522 -42.62 30.90 -20.51
C GLU A 522 -43.09 30.85 -19.05
N ARG A 523 -43.47 32.01 -18.49
CA ARG A 523 -43.92 32.11 -17.10
C ARG A 523 -45.26 31.37 -16.93
N HIS A 524 -45.42 30.68 -15.80
CA HIS A 524 -46.70 30.11 -15.40
C HIS A 524 -47.74 31.23 -15.20
N THR A 525 -48.92 31.07 -15.81
CA THR A 525 -50.01 32.05 -15.72
C THR A 525 -51.33 31.41 -15.33
N GLY A 526 -52.27 32.23 -14.86
CA GLY A 526 -53.65 31.88 -14.55
C GLY A 526 -54.62 32.98 -14.98
N THR A 527 -55.90 32.80 -14.71
CA THR A 527 -56.96 33.78 -15.00
C THR A 527 -57.64 34.23 -13.71
N ILE A 528 -57.73 35.54 -13.50
CA ILE A 528 -58.48 36.13 -12.38
C ILE A 528 -59.77 36.76 -12.94
N VAL A 529 -60.92 36.37 -12.39
CA VAL A 529 -62.23 36.92 -12.72
C VAL A 529 -62.77 37.64 -11.50
N VAL A 530 -63.07 38.93 -11.62
CA VAL A 530 -63.63 39.75 -10.54
C VAL A 530 -65.00 40.26 -10.97
N LEU A 531 -66.03 39.81 -10.26
CA LEU A 531 -67.41 40.23 -10.40
C LEU A 531 -67.83 40.95 -9.12
N THR A 532 -68.52 42.07 -9.26
CA THR A 532 -69.09 42.77 -8.09
C THR A 532 -70.56 43.08 -8.28
N ALA A 533 -71.26 43.16 -7.16
CA ALA A 533 -72.65 43.60 -7.10
C ALA A 533 -72.78 44.79 -6.12
N PRO A 534 -73.06 46.02 -6.58
CA PRO A 534 -73.25 46.41 -7.99
C PRO A 534 -71.94 46.37 -8.82
N PRO A 535 -72.04 46.34 -10.16
CA PRO A 535 -70.87 46.45 -11.05
C PRO A 535 -70.29 47.88 -11.04
N GLY A 536 -69.11 48.07 -11.62
CA GLY A 536 -68.44 49.37 -11.74
C GLY A 536 -67.48 49.71 -10.59
N ALA A 537 -67.18 48.74 -9.72
CA ALA A 537 -66.15 48.91 -8.70
C ALA A 537 -64.75 48.72 -9.30
N THR A 538 -63.82 49.59 -8.95
CA THR A 538 -62.43 49.56 -9.38
C THR A 538 -61.70 48.37 -8.77
N VAL A 539 -60.97 47.63 -9.61
CA VAL A 539 -60.22 46.42 -9.28
C VAL A 539 -58.72 46.72 -9.31
N ASP A 540 -58.09 46.68 -8.15
CA ASP A 540 -56.65 46.79 -7.99
C ASP A 540 -56.06 45.44 -7.55
N LEU A 541 -54.95 45.03 -8.16
CA LEU A 541 -54.16 43.87 -7.72
C LEU A 541 -52.74 44.32 -7.38
N ASN A 542 -52.26 44.03 -6.16
CA ASN A 542 -50.94 44.45 -5.67
C ASN A 542 -50.70 45.97 -5.87
N ASN A 543 -51.72 46.79 -5.54
CA ASN A 543 -51.74 48.25 -5.73
C ASN A 543 -51.64 48.73 -7.19
N LYS A 544 -51.79 47.85 -8.18
CA LYS A 544 -51.88 48.22 -9.59
C LYS A 544 -53.33 48.16 -10.05
N ASN A 545 -53.78 49.23 -10.69
CA ASN A 545 -55.14 49.34 -11.20
C ASN A 545 -55.35 48.56 -12.50
N TYR A 546 -56.40 47.74 -12.52
CA TYR A 546 -56.80 46.92 -13.66
C TYR A 546 -58.14 47.33 -14.27
N GLY A 547 -58.74 48.44 -13.84
CA GLY A 547 -60.01 48.97 -14.31
C GLY A 547 -61.20 48.50 -13.47
N ASP A 548 -62.42 48.75 -13.96
CA ASP A 548 -63.65 48.48 -13.20
C ASP A 548 -64.23 47.09 -13.50
N SER A 549 -64.99 46.57 -12.54
CA SER A 549 -65.69 45.29 -12.57
C SER A 549 -67.00 45.34 -13.39
N PRO A 550 -67.43 44.24 -14.05
CA PRO A 550 -66.78 42.92 -14.08
C PRO A 550 -65.49 42.92 -14.90
N ARG A 551 -64.45 42.23 -14.40
CA ARG A 551 -63.12 42.22 -15.02
C ARG A 551 -62.58 40.79 -15.12
N ILE A 552 -62.08 40.43 -16.31
CA ILE A 552 -61.38 39.16 -16.56
C ILE A 552 -59.94 39.50 -16.92
N LEU A 553 -59.00 39.04 -16.11
CA LEU A 553 -57.57 39.22 -16.26
C LEU A 553 -56.96 37.87 -16.63
N LYS A 554 -56.64 37.70 -17.92
CA LYS A 554 -55.98 36.51 -18.44
C LYS A 554 -54.47 36.66 -18.34
N ASP A 555 -53.77 35.53 -18.42
CA ASP A 555 -52.31 35.46 -18.45
C ASP A 555 -51.64 36.14 -17.24
N MET A 556 -52.32 36.12 -16.10
CA MET A 556 -51.82 36.69 -14.86
C MET A 556 -50.76 35.77 -14.28
N PRO A 557 -49.54 36.25 -13.98
CA PRO A 557 -48.50 35.39 -13.43
C PRO A 557 -48.96 34.67 -12.17
N THR A 558 -48.55 33.42 -11.98
CA THR A 558 -48.86 32.71 -10.74
C THR A 558 -48.19 33.37 -9.52
N GLY A 559 -48.76 33.15 -8.34
CA GLY A 559 -48.26 33.66 -7.06
C GLY A 559 -49.28 34.48 -6.28
N LEU A 560 -48.81 35.13 -5.22
CA LEU A 560 -49.64 35.86 -4.26
C LEU A 560 -50.10 37.23 -4.81
N TYR A 561 -51.39 37.51 -4.63
CA TYR A 561 -52.03 38.78 -4.96
C TYR A 561 -52.86 39.31 -3.79
N ASP A 562 -52.73 40.61 -3.51
CA ASP A 562 -53.71 41.42 -2.77
C ASP A 562 -54.72 41.98 -3.78
N LEU A 563 -55.98 41.57 -3.68
CA LEU A 563 -57.11 42.12 -4.41
C LEU A 563 -57.81 43.18 -3.58
N THR A 564 -57.73 44.43 -4.05
CA THR A 564 -58.46 45.56 -3.48
C THR A 564 -59.56 46.01 -4.44
N ILE A 565 -60.79 46.07 -3.93
CA ILE A 565 -61.98 46.53 -4.66
C ILE A 565 -62.51 47.79 -4.02
N THR A 566 -62.67 48.86 -4.81
CA THR A 566 -63.14 50.16 -4.34
C THR A 566 -64.31 50.66 -5.19
N HIS A 567 -65.34 51.23 -4.56
CA HIS A 567 -66.47 51.84 -5.25
C HIS A 567 -66.89 53.14 -4.55
N PRO A 568 -67.26 54.21 -5.26
CA PRO A 568 -67.63 55.51 -4.66
C PRO A 568 -68.67 55.42 -3.53
N ASP A 569 -69.75 54.67 -3.74
CA ASP A 569 -70.88 54.59 -2.80
C ASP A 569 -70.85 53.39 -1.83
N TYR A 570 -69.84 52.52 -1.91
CA TYR A 570 -69.78 51.24 -1.15
C TYR A 570 -68.45 51.05 -0.44
N LEU A 571 -68.44 50.21 0.59
CA LEU A 571 -67.24 49.91 1.37
C LEU A 571 -66.22 49.11 0.54
N SER A 572 -64.95 49.52 0.60
CA SER A 572 -63.85 48.79 -0.04
C SER A 572 -63.62 47.42 0.59
N VAL A 573 -63.18 46.46 -0.23
CA VAL A 573 -62.86 45.08 0.17
C VAL A 573 -61.43 44.78 -0.21
N ASN A 574 -60.65 44.21 0.70
CA ASN A 574 -59.31 43.68 0.43
C ASN A 574 -59.28 42.15 0.69
N ARG A 575 -58.67 41.38 -0.21
CA ARG A 575 -58.49 39.92 -0.12
C ARG A 575 -57.11 39.49 -0.63
N ASP A 576 -56.35 38.80 0.20
CA ASP A 576 -55.16 38.07 -0.24
C ASP A 576 -55.54 36.70 -0.81
N PHE A 577 -54.89 36.29 -1.91
CA PHE A 577 -55.02 34.96 -2.47
C PHE A 577 -53.78 34.54 -3.26
N ASP A 578 -53.62 33.24 -3.45
CA ASP A 578 -52.62 32.66 -4.34
C ASP A 578 -53.28 32.23 -5.65
N LEU A 579 -52.61 32.50 -6.77
CA LEU A 579 -53.01 32.10 -8.12
C LEU A 579 -52.11 30.97 -8.61
N ALA A 580 -52.66 29.77 -8.77
CA ALA A 580 -51.95 28.60 -9.27
C ALA A 580 -51.90 28.50 -10.80
N LEU A 581 -51.05 27.62 -11.32
CA LEU A 581 -50.84 27.41 -12.76
C LEU A 581 -52.15 27.01 -13.47
N ASN A 582 -52.50 27.75 -14.52
CA ASN A 582 -53.74 27.64 -15.29
C ASN A 582 -55.02 27.73 -14.45
N GLU A 583 -54.94 28.18 -13.19
CA GLU A 583 -56.10 28.34 -12.33
C GLU A 583 -56.97 29.49 -12.83
N ARG A 584 -58.28 29.26 -12.88
CA ARG A 584 -59.26 30.32 -13.04
C ARG A 584 -59.84 30.68 -11.67
N LYS A 585 -59.31 31.73 -11.04
CA LYS A 585 -59.79 32.23 -9.75
C LYS A 585 -60.93 33.22 -9.96
N GLU A 586 -62.11 32.90 -9.47
CA GLU A 586 -63.29 33.76 -9.60
C GLU A 586 -63.70 34.33 -8.24
N PHE A 587 -63.82 35.66 -8.20
CA PHE A 587 -64.29 36.43 -7.06
C PHE A 587 -65.65 37.02 -7.40
N ASP A 588 -66.69 36.59 -6.68
CA ASP A 588 -68.01 37.19 -6.74
C ASP A 588 -68.27 37.95 -5.42
N ILE A 589 -68.13 39.27 -5.47
CA ILE A 589 -68.08 40.12 -4.28
C ILE A 589 -69.29 41.07 -4.26
N LYS A 590 -70.20 40.81 -3.33
CA LYS A 590 -71.31 41.71 -3.05
C LYS A 590 -70.83 42.88 -2.18
N LEU A 591 -70.86 44.08 -2.74
CA LEU A 591 -70.48 45.30 -2.04
C LEU A 591 -71.65 45.78 -1.19
N MET A 592 -71.32 46.29 0.00
CA MET A 592 -72.30 46.78 0.97
C MET A 592 -72.22 48.31 1.06
N THR A 593 -73.36 48.99 0.99
CA THR A 593 -73.45 50.43 1.26
C THR A 593 -73.11 50.70 2.72
N TYR A 594 -72.50 51.84 3.02
CA TYR A 594 -72.29 52.21 4.43
C TYR A 594 -73.62 52.31 5.19
N ALA A 595 -74.63 52.96 4.61
CA ALA A 595 -75.97 53.06 5.19
C ALA A 595 -76.66 51.68 5.25
N GLY A 596 -77.09 51.27 6.45
CA GLY A 596 -77.71 49.98 6.75
C GLY A 596 -76.71 48.82 6.93
N SER A 597 -75.40 49.07 6.87
CA SER A 597 -74.39 48.02 7.07
C SER A 597 -74.10 47.74 8.55
N ILE A 598 -73.61 46.53 8.81
CA ILE A 598 -73.01 46.14 10.08
C ILE A 598 -71.88 47.11 10.47
N GLN A 599 -71.15 47.66 9.50
CA GLN A 599 -70.11 48.67 9.76
C GLN A 599 -70.68 49.98 10.30
N GLN A 600 -71.84 50.45 9.81
CA GLN A 600 -72.53 51.60 10.41
C GLN A 600 -73.07 51.27 11.81
N GLU A 601 -73.59 50.06 12.04
CA GLU A 601 -74.02 49.63 13.38
C GLU A 601 -72.84 49.62 14.37
N ILE A 602 -71.67 49.11 13.94
CA ILE A 602 -70.43 49.16 14.72
C ILE A 602 -70.08 50.61 15.07
N ASP A 603 -70.10 51.51 14.10
CA ASP A 603 -69.72 52.91 14.31
C ASP A 603 -70.73 53.67 15.18
N GLN A 604 -72.04 53.38 15.06
CA GLN A 604 -73.06 53.90 15.96
C GLN A 604 -72.88 53.40 17.39
N VAL A 605 -72.57 52.11 17.58
CA VAL A 605 -72.31 51.54 18.91
C VAL A 605 -71.00 52.12 19.48
N LYS A 606 -69.96 52.31 18.68
CA LYS A 606 -68.72 53.02 19.07
C LYS A 606 -69.02 54.45 19.49
N TRP A 607 -69.84 55.17 18.76
CA TRP A 607 -70.23 56.54 19.09
C TRP A 607 -70.99 56.60 20.43
N LYS A 608 -71.98 55.71 20.65
CA LYS A 608 -72.69 55.58 21.93
C LYS A 608 -71.74 55.27 23.09
N ARG A 609 -70.81 54.32 22.89
CA ARG A 609 -69.77 53.96 23.85
C ARG A 609 -68.88 55.15 24.18
N ASN A 610 -68.39 55.88 23.18
CA ASN A 610 -67.49 57.01 23.36
C ASN A 610 -68.19 58.18 24.08
N ILE A 611 -69.47 58.47 23.80
CA ILE A 611 -70.24 59.47 24.55
C ILE A 611 -70.40 59.07 26.01
N ASN A 612 -70.72 57.80 26.26
CA ASN A 612 -70.92 57.33 27.62
C ASN A 612 -69.61 57.32 28.42
N ILE A 613 -68.49 56.91 27.81
CA ILE A 613 -67.14 57.09 28.38
C ILE A 613 -66.92 58.56 28.79
N ALA A 614 -67.25 59.52 27.92
CA ALA A 614 -67.10 60.94 28.23
C ALA A 614 -68.01 61.37 29.41
N SER A 615 -69.26 60.90 29.45
CA SER A 615 -70.20 61.20 30.55
C SER A 615 -69.77 60.61 31.89
N THR A 616 -69.30 59.35 31.90
CA THR A 616 -68.74 58.67 33.06
C THR A 616 -67.49 59.40 33.56
N GLY A 617 -66.62 59.81 32.64
CA GLY A 617 -65.45 60.63 32.95
C GLY A 617 -65.82 61.95 33.61
N LEU A 618 -66.81 62.66 33.08
CA LEU A 618 -67.28 63.93 33.66
C LEU A 618 -67.86 63.75 35.07
N LEU A 619 -68.66 62.70 35.31
CA LEU A 619 -69.18 62.37 36.64
C LEU A 619 -68.05 62.02 37.60
N GLY A 620 -67.06 61.24 37.17
CA GLY A 620 -65.88 60.92 37.96
C GLY A 620 -65.07 62.16 38.34
N ILE A 621 -64.83 63.08 37.39
CA ILE A 621 -64.16 64.35 37.65
C ILE A 621 -64.98 65.19 38.64
N THR A 622 -66.30 65.29 38.45
CA THR A 622 -67.18 66.07 39.33
C THR A 622 -67.18 65.52 40.76
N ALA A 623 -67.26 64.20 40.92
CA ALA A 623 -67.11 63.53 42.22
C ALA A 623 -65.74 63.84 42.84
N GLY A 624 -64.66 63.76 42.06
CA GLY A 624 -63.31 64.10 42.50
C GLY A 624 -63.19 65.55 42.97
N VAL A 625 -63.70 66.52 42.21
CA VAL A 625 -63.70 67.95 42.57
C VAL A 625 -64.49 68.18 43.85
N MET A 626 -65.68 67.59 43.99
CA MET A 626 -66.47 67.72 45.22
C MET A 626 -65.79 67.07 46.42
N LYS A 627 -65.09 65.95 46.23
CA LYS A 627 -64.28 65.31 47.27
C LYS A 627 -63.13 66.22 47.71
N ILE A 628 -62.45 66.87 46.77
CA ILE A 628 -61.40 67.85 47.06
C ILE A 628 -61.98 69.06 47.81
N MET A 629 -63.12 69.59 47.37
CA MET A 629 -63.80 70.70 48.05
C MET A 629 -64.27 70.30 49.46
N SER A 630 -64.75 69.06 49.64
CA SER A 630 -65.11 68.49 50.94
C SER A 630 -63.90 68.44 51.88
N ILE A 631 -62.76 67.95 51.40
CA ILE A 631 -61.50 67.90 52.18
C ILE A 631 -61.06 69.32 52.56
N LYS A 632 -61.13 70.27 51.63
CA LYS A 632 -60.79 71.67 51.91
C LYS A 632 -61.72 72.28 52.96
N ALA A 633 -63.03 72.08 52.84
CA ALA A 633 -63.99 72.54 53.84
C ALA A 633 -63.75 71.89 55.22
N TYR A 634 -63.30 70.63 55.26
CA TYR A 634 -62.94 69.96 56.50
C TYR A 634 -61.65 70.53 57.13
N GLN A 635 -60.66 70.88 56.31
CA GLN A 635 -59.46 71.59 56.76
C GLN A 635 -59.79 73.00 57.28
N ASP A 636 -60.70 73.71 56.63
CA ASP A 636 -61.19 75.02 57.09
C ASP A 636 -61.93 74.89 58.43
N TYR A 637 -62.67 73.79 58.64
CA TYR A 637 -63.27 73.43 59.94
C TYR A 637 -62.24 73.18 61.04
N GLU A 638 -61.15 72.43 60.77
CA GLU A 638 -60.11 72.15 61.78
C GLU A 638 -59.34 73.42 62.19
N ASN A 639 -59.25 74.42 61.31
CA ASN A 639 -58.45 75.62 61.50
C ASN A 639 -59.20 76.83 62.08
N THR A 640 -60.54 76.80 62.17
CA THR A 640 -61.32 77.95 62.68
C THR A 640 -61.38 78.00 64.20
N THR A 641 -61.29 79.21 64.76
CA THR A 641 -61.38 79.47 66.22
C THR A 641 -62.75 80.00 66.66
N VAL A 642 -63.71 80.13 65.71
CA VAL A 642 -65.09 80.62 65.94
C VAL A 642 -66.09 79.47 65.82
N THR A 643 -66.86 79.21 66.87
CA THR A 643 -67.75 78.04 66.97
C THR A 643 -68.92 78.05 65.97
N ALA A 644 -69.44 79.21 65.60
CA ALA A 644 -70.55 79.31 64.64
C ALA A 644 -70.14 78.89 63.21
N ASP A 645 -68.93 79.27 62.78
CA ASP A 645 -68.41 78.96 61.44
C ASP A 645 -67.95 77.50 61.34
N ALA A 646 -67.49 76.91 62.44
CA ALA A 646 -67.07 75.51 62.50
C ALA A 646 -68.22 74.56 62.12
N LEU A 647 -69.44 74.82 62.59
CA LEU A 647 -70.59 73.98 62.28
C LEU A 647 -70.97 74.05 60.79
N ASP A 648 -70.94 75.25 60.19
CA ASP A 648 -71.21 75.44 58.75
C ASP A 648 -70.17 74.74 57.88
N PHE A 649 -68.88 74.86 58.20
CA PHE A 649 -67.82 74.17 57.46
C PHE A 649 -67.90 72.64 57.58
N TYR A 650 -68.24 72.12 58.76
CA TYR A 650 -68.44 70.68 58.96
C TYR A 650 -69.63 70.14 58.16
N ASP A 651 -70.78 70.82 58.19
CA ASP A 651 -71.97 70.43 57.43
C ASP A 651 -71.73 70.52 55.92
N LYS A 652 -70.98 71.55 55.47
CA LYS A 652 -70.53 71.69 54.10
C LYS A 652 -69.57 70.57 53.69
N ALA A 653 -68.60 70.22 54.53
CA ALA A 653 -67.68 69.12 54.28
C ALA A 653 -68.40 67.78 54.16
N ASN A 654 -69.34 67.49 55.08
CA ASN A 654 -70.08 66.23 55.10
C ASN A 654 -71.10 66.12 53.96
N SER A 655 -71.80 67.21 53.63
CA SER A 655 -72.72 67.25 52.49
C SER A 655 -71.99 67.05 51.17
N LEU A 656 -70.86 67.74 50.95
CA LEU A 656 -70.01 67.54 49.76
C LEU A 656 -69.40 66.14 49.70
N ASN A 657 -69.01 65.55 50.84
CA ASN A 657 -68.49 64.19 50.88
C ASN A 657 -69.56 63.17 50.46
N LYS A 658 -70.78 63.28 51.01
CA LYS A 658 -71.91 62.44 50.62
C LYS A 658 -72.26 62.62 49.14
N LEU A 659 -72.31 63.86 48.66
CA LEU A 659 -72.57 64.14 47.24
C LEU A 659 -71.49 63.52 46.34
N SER A 660 -70.21 63.65 46.72
CA SER A 660 -69.10 63.03 45.98
C SER A 660 -69.22 61.50 45.92
N GLY A 661 -69.65 60.87 47.01
CA GLY A 661 -69.90 59.43 47.08
C GLY A 661 -71.04 59.01 46.16
N TYR A 662 -72.18 59.72 46.20
CA TYR A 662 -73.32 59.44 45.32
C TYR A 662 -72.97 59.65 43.84
N ILE A 663 -72.24 60.71 43.49
CA ILE A 663 -71.80 60.96 42.11
C ILE A 663 -70.75 59.94 41.68
N GLY A 664 -69.86 59.50 42.57
CA GLY A 664 -68.89 58.44 42.30
C GLY A 664 -69.56 57.09 42.01
N ILE A 665 -70.59 56.72 42.78
CA ILE A 665 -71.40 55.53 42.52
C ILE A 665 -72.16 55.68 41.19
N ALA A 666 -72.73 56.85 40.92
CA ALA A 666 -73.38 57.14 39.65
C ALA A 666 -72.41 57.03 38.46
N ALA A 667 -71.16 57.47 38.62
CA ALA A 667 -70.09 57.28 37.64
C ALA A 667 -69.81 55.78 37.43
N GLY A 668 -69.65 55.00 38.50
CA GLY A 668 -69.44 53.55 38.41
C GLY A 668 -70.58 52.80 37.70
N LEU A 669 -71.83 53.10 38.03
CA LEU A 669 -72.99 52.53 37.36
C LEU A 669 -73.10 52.96 35.89
N SER A 670 -72.76 54.22 35.60
CA SER A 670 -72.75 54.74 34.24
C SER A 670 -71.72 54.06 33.34
N ALA A 671 -70.71 53.38 33.89
CA ALA A 671 -69.68 52.67 33.12
C ALA A 671 -70.12 51.28 32.61
N ALA A 672 -71.16 50.67 33.18
CA ALA A 672 -71.60 49.32 32.81
C ALA A 672 -72.01 49.17 31.31
N PRO A 673 -72.71 50.15 30.67
CA PRO A 673 -73.00 50.12 29.24
C PRO A 673 -71.76 50.10 28.35
N ILE A 674 -70.62 50.65 28.80
CA ILE A 674 -69.37 50.70 28.02
C ILE A 674 -68.88 49.28 27.71
N ILE A 675 -68.88 48.41 28.72
CA ILE A 675 -68.46 47.01 28.58
C ILE A 675 -69.41 46.25 27.66
N LYS A 676 -70.72 46.47 27.82
CA LYS A 676 -71.74 45.85 26.95
C LYS A 676 -71.53 46.24 25.48
N TRP A 677 -71.37 47.53 25.20
CA TRP A 677 -71.15 48.00 23.83
C TRP A 677 -69.79 47.56 23.27
N GLN A 678 -68.76 47.39 24.09
CA GLN A 678 -67.49 46.79 23.66
C GLN A 678 -67.68 45.35 23.19
N LEU A 679 -68.47 44.56 23.91
CA LEU A 679 -68.81 43.18 23.53
C LEU A 679 -69.70 43.15 22.28
N ASP A 680 -70.67 44.06 22.18
CA ASP A 680 -71.54 44.16 21.00
C ASP A 680 -70.74 44.53 19.75
N ILE A 681 -69.76 45.45 19.85
CA ILE A 681 -68.81 45.76 18.76
C ILE A 681 -68.02 44.52 18.35
N GLY A 682 -67.54 43.73 19.32
CA GLY A 682 -66.82 42.48 19.04
C GLY A 682 -67.68 41.46 18.29
N LYS A 683 -68.94 41.29 18.70
CA LYS A 683 -69.90 40.41 17.99
C LYS A 683 -70.18 40.89 16.57
N LEU A 684 -70.40 42.19 16.39
CA LEU A 684 -70.65 42.76 15.06
C LEU A 684 -69.44 42.60 14.13
N TYR A 685 -68.21 42.71 14.66
CA TYR A 685 -67.00 42.41 13.89
C TYR A 685 -66.89 40.94 13.47
N GLY A 686 -67.26 40.00 14.34
CA GLY A 686 -67.32 38.57 13.99
C GLY A 686 -68.29 38.30 12.83
N ILE A 687 -69.45 38.97 12.82
CA ILE A 687 -70.42 38.86 11.73
C ILE A 687 -69.89 39.51 10.44
N LEU A 688 -69.26 40.69 10.53
CA LEU A 688 -68.76 41.43 9.36
C LEU A 688 -67.65 40.68 8.61
N TYR A 689 -66.71 40.06 9.34
CA TYR A 689 -65.53 39.42 8.74
C TYR A 689 -65.65 37.90 8.60
N GLY A 690 -66.78 37.30 9.00
CA GLY A 690 -67.03 35.87 8.85
C GLY A 690 -66.15 34.98 9.73
N VAL A 691 -65.61 35.53 10.83
CA VAL A 691 -64.85 34.78 11.84
C VAL A 691 -65.85 34.30 12.89
N ARG A 692 -66.07 32.98 12.95
CA ARG A 692 -66.93 32.36 13.96
C ARG A 692 -66.31 32.42 15.34
#